data_AF-A0AB34J045-F1
#
_entry.id   AF-A0AB34J045-F1
#
_cell.length_a   1.000
_cell.length_b   1.000
_cell.length_c   1.000
_cell.angle_alpha   90.00
_cell.angle_beta   90.00
_cell.angle_gamma   90.00
#
_symmetry.space_group_name_H-M   'P 1'
#
loop_
_entity.id
_entity.type
_entity.pdbx_description
1 polymer ?
#
loop_
_entity_poly.entity_id
_entity_poly.type
_entity_poly.pdbx_seq_one_letter_code
_entity_poly.pdbx_strand_id
1 'polypeptide(L)'
;MERHAAPPPKLAADLLSFLRRASKLLDDASPPAAPPSSASPPPPDDDGLAAHRRELADSILTQARGAELACARHVFGSHAVQSALRHASPPLAAAFSLALLSSPPLPLLADKYASHVAEAALPHAAASLAASLLSRDGAPLLEAMRDRTATHVVRSLFASLAAASEAELLCRLADAVARADVHAAATHAASSAALQALLLSAPPHAAKRLAAAALRWDGAAPPSQAQAEHVRSLAREPSGSHVLELLLRAPQMGWWRPVHSHCLRGELPALAAHESASHVVQALIDTAADARAFGFVLKELLPEVPTLLRTRTAVVCRLAQACSRVGGGGRDLMRAVRQAVPSADKGDAFARALLRLGPTRDERWGTQAEAEAAADSAAVGLTPVGSRLVQALLALPSGIGDPVLQSLASLHAGSLFDLSTSPLGSRVLEAALKAEGMHAPRAKLRKWATQSAAKLARDKLGSFVLEAAFASGSTEDKSKILEALAPVEADLRCTPHGVLLLKKVRFTHWKQHPESWKLREQKAQTTYQAFEELIRNDESSTAPAEKPRSAKRAPHPPPGEGRRQARAAQTLQGDVGRERQELNALFDGAAARPAPRAPREAKPPRRRGGEGEAPPPKKRKRAEKDKAAGGSSAWLAAALSGKSAAGPAVAKRKFSMT
;
A
#
# COMPACT_ATOMS: atom_id res chain seq x y z
N MET A 1 -2.66 -0.28 -46.62
CA MET A 1 -2.76 1.02 -47.31
C MET A 1 -2.08 2.06 -46.46
N GLU A 2 -0.92 2.54 -46.87
CA GLU A 2 -0.25 3.65 -46.20
C GLU A 2 -0.99 4.94 -46.55
N ARG A 3 -1.60 5.60 -45.56
CA ARG A 3 -2.09 6.96 -45.75
C ARG A 3 -0.89 7.89 -45.63
N HIS A 4 -0.46 8.47 -46.75
CA HIS A 4 0.52 9.56 -46.74
C HIS A 4 -0.04 10.73 -45.91
N ALA A 5 0.33 10.79 -44.63
CA ALA A 5 0.23 12.01 -43.86
C ALA A 5 1.14 13.06 -44.53
N ALA A 6 0.63 14.27 -44.74
CA ALA A 6 1.44 15.37 -45.25
C ALA A 6 2.68 15.57 -44.36
N PRO A 7 3.84 15.93 -44.93
CA PRO A 7 5.03 16.22 -44.13
C PRO A 7 4.68 17.31 -43.10
N PRO A 8 5.13 17.16 -41.83
CA PRO A 8 4.73 18.07 -40.77
C PRO A 8 5.10 19.52 -41.13
N PRO A 9 4.26 20.51 -40.75
CA PRO A 9 4.58 21.91 -40.97
C PRO A 9 5.95 22.21 -40.32
N LYS A 10 6.89 22.68 -41.14
CA LYS A 10 8.26 22.96 -40.67
C LYS A 10 8.21 24.10 -39.66
N LEU A 11 8.64 23.82 -38.44
CA LEU A 11 8.78 24.83 -37.39
C LEU A 11 9.75 25.93 -37.86
N ALA A 12 9.34 27.19 -37.78
CA ALA A 12 10.15 28.32 -38.23
C ALA A 12 11.50 28.37 -37.49
N ALA A 13 12.58 28.71 -38.21
CA ALA A 13 13.94 28.69 -37.67
C ALA A 13 14.10 29.64 -36.47
N ASP A 14 13.49 30.82 -36.55
CA ASP A 14 13.55 31.84 -35.49
C ASP A 14 12.83 31.39 -34.23
N LEU A 15 11.62 30.83 -34.37
CA LEU A 15 10.84 30.24 -33.29
C LEU A 15 11.58 29.06 -32.65
N LEU A 16 12.21 28.18 -33.45
CA LEU A 16 13.06 27.11 -32.91
C LEU A 16 14.28 27.67 -32.16
N SER A 17 14.90 28.74 -32.66
CA SER A 17 16.02 29.40 -31.97
C SER A 17 15.59 29.98 -30.62
N PHE A 18 14.39 30.57 -30.57
CA PHE A 18 13.77 31.11 -29.37
C PHE A 18 13.44 29.99 -28.36
N LEU A 19 12.71 28.95 -28.78
CA LEU A 19 12.30 27.85 -27.91
C LEU A 19 13.50 27.13 -27.26
N ARG A 20 14.62 26.98 -27.98
CA ARG A 20 15.86 26.42 -27.41
C ARG A 20 16.45 27.31 -26.31
N ARG A 21 16.49 28.63 -26.50
CA ARG A 21 16.99 29.58 -25.50
C ARG A 21 16.05 29.66 -24.30
N ALA A 22 14.75 29.79 -24.55
CA ALA A 22 13.73 29.94 -23.52
C ALA A 22 13.53 28.67 -22.68
N SER A 23 13.52 27.46 -23.29
CA SER A 23 13.53 26.21 -22.52
C SER A 23 14.74 26.15 -21.60
N LYS A 24 15.95 26.40 -22.13
CA LYS A 24 17.16 26.32 -21.29
C LYS A 24 17.09 27.28 -20.09
N LEU A 25 16.59 28.51 -20.27
CA LEU A 25 16.41 29.45 -19.16
C LEU A 25 15.38 28.97 -18.13
N LEU A 26 14.28 28.34 -18.58
CA LEU A 26 13.26 27.76 -17.69
C LEU A 26 13.76 26.50 -16.95
N ASP A 27 14.57 25.70 -17.62
CA ASP A 27 15.19 24.49 -17.10
C ASP A 27 16.34 24.84 -16.12
N ASP A 28 17.19 25.82 -16.44
CA ASP A 28 18.24 26.39 -15.56
C ASP A 28 17.63 27.11 -14.33
N ALA A 29 16.41 27.66 -14.44
CA ALA A 29 15.68 28.29 -13.34
C ALA A 29 14.91 27.29 -12.44
N SER A 30 14.96 26.00 -12.75
CA SER A 30 14.34 24.94 -11.95
C SER A 30 15.27 24.43 -10.85
N PRO A 31 14.79 24.20 -9.61
CA PRO A 31 15.64 23.80 -8.51
C PRO A 31 16.18 22.37 -8.71
N PRO A 32 17.42 22.07 -8.26
CA PRO A 32 17.94 20.71 -8.30
C PRO A 32 17.06 19.77 -7.47
N ALA A 33 16.73 18.60 -8.03
CA ALA A 33 15.81 17.66 -7.40
C ALA A 33 16.30 17.20 -6.02
N ALA A 34 15.63 17.66 -4.96
CA ALA A 34 16.04 17.42 -3.59
C ALA A 34 15.94 15.92 -3.20
N PRO A 35 16.93 15.36 -2.48
CA PRO A 35 16.85 14.00 -1.99
C PRO A 35 15.77 13.86 -0.90
N PRO A 36 15.02 12.74 -0.85
CA PRO A 36 13.79 12.62 -0.06
C PRO A 36 14.01 12.35 1.44
N SER A 37 14.78 13.19 2.16
CA SER A 37 14.72 13.27 3.64
C SER A 37 15.43 14.50 4.24
N SER A 38 14.75 15.66 4.29
CA SER A 38 15.07 16.72 5.26
C SER A 38 13.84 17.57 5.57
N ALA A 39 13.36 17.54 6.81
CA ALA A 39 12.29 18.42 7.28
C ALA A 39 12.88 19.80 7.62
N SER A 40 12.92 20.67 6.62
CA SER A 40 13.27 22.09 6.75
C SER A 40 12.16 22.92 6.09
N PRO A 41 11.77 24.08 6.66
CA PRO A 41 10.83 24.98 5.98
C PRO A 41 11.47 25.53 4.68
N PRO A 42 10.67 25.86 3.65
CA PRO A 42 11.18 26.44 2.42
C PRO A 42 11.81 27.83 2.67
N PRO A 43 12.87 28.21 1.92
CA PRO A 43 13.44 29.55 1.98
C PRO A 43 12.48 30.59 1.38
N PRO A 44 12.59 31.88 1.77
CA PRO A 44 11.63 32.92 1.41
C PRO A 44 11.67 33.40 -0.06
N ASP A 45 12.63 32.93 -0.88
CA ASP A 45 12.88 33.45 -2.23
C ASP A 45 12.11 32.73 -3.36
N ASP A 46 11.41 31.62 -3.07
CA ASP A 46 10.80 30.75 -4.10
C ASP A 46 9.65 31.43 -4.88
N ASP A 47 8.94 32.39 -4.28
CA ASP A 47 7.88 33.17 -4.95
C ASP A 47 8.40 33.99 -6.15
N GLY A 48 9.57 34.62 -6.00
CA GLY A 48 10.18 35.42 -7.07
C GLY A 48 10.67 34.54 -8.22
N LEU A 49 11.28 33.40 -7.89
CA LEU A 49 11.74 32.43 -8.89
C LEU A 49 10.55 31.74 -9.59
N ALA A 50 9.47 31.42 -8.87
CA ALA A 50 8.24 30.89 -9.45
C ALA A 50 7.52 31.90 -10.36
N ALA A 51 7.54 33.20 -10.03
CA ALA A 51 7.04 34.26 -10.90
C ALA A 51 7.85 34.36 -12.20
N HIS A 52 9.18 34.30 -12.13
CA HIS A 52 10.03 34.35 -13.33
C HIS A 52 9.88 33.08 -14.20
N ARG A 53 9.79 31.87 -13.60
CA ARG A 53 9.45 30.63 -14.34
C ARG A 53 8.11 30.76 -15.08
N ARG A 54 7.10 31.41 -14.47
CA ARG A 54 5.81 31.67 -15.10
C ARG A 54 5.91 32.62 -16.29
N GLU A 55 6.62 33.73 -16.15
CA GLU A 55 6.86 34.70 -17.23
C GLU A 55 7.55 34.05 -18.45
N LEU A 56 8.61 33.27 -18.21
CA LEU A 56 9.31 32.50 -19.26
C LEU A 56 8.37 31.49 -19.94
N ALA A 57 7.56 30.78 -19.16
CA ALA A 57 6.60 29.81 -19.67
C ALA A 57 5.45 30.46 -20.47
N ASP A 58 4.90 31.58 -19.99
CA ASP A 58 3.87 32.34 -20.71
C ASP A 58 4.43 32.92 -22.02
N SER A 59 5.68 33.37 -22.03
CA SER A 59 6.39 33.79 -23.24
C SER A 59 6.56 32.63 -24.24
N ILE A 60 6.93 31.43 -23.78
CA ILE A 60 7.00 30.22 -24.61
C ILE A 60 5.66 29.87 -25.26
N LEU A 61 4.57 29.81 -24.48
CA LEU A 61 3.25 29.46 -25.02
C LEU A 61 2.70 30.55 -25.96
N THR A 62 2.98 31.82 -25.67
CA THR A 62 2.56 32.95 -26.53
C THR A 62 3.25 32.89 -27.90
N GLN A 63 4.57 32.65 -27.95
CA GLN A 63 5.33 32.56 -29.21
C GLN A 63 5.05 31.26 -29.98
N ALA A 64 4.58 30.20 -29.31
CA ALA A 64 4.19 28.94 -29.93
C ALA A 64 2.75 28.93 -30.52
N ARG A 65 1.98 30.01 -30.35
CA ARG A 65 0.59 30.13 -30.80
C ARG A 65 0.47 30.14 -32.33
N GLY A 66 -0.50 29.40 -32.87
CA GLY A 66 -0.64 29.14 -34.31
C GLY A 66 0.37 28.13 -34.87
N ALA A 67 1.30 27.65 -34.03
CA ALA A 67 2.31 26.64 -34.37
C ALA A 67 2.25 25.44 -33.40
N GLU A 68 1.16 25.28 -32.64
CA GLU A 68 1.03 24.34 -31.51
C GLU A 68 1.39 22.90 -31.93
N LEU A 69 0.83 22.43 -33.04
CA LEU A 69 1.10 21.11 -33.62
C LEU A 69 2.54 20.97 -34.13
N ALA A 70 3.12 22.03 -34.71
CA ALA A 70 4.49 22.03 -35.21
C ALA A 70 5.51 21.98 -34.06
N CYS A 71 5.27 22.75 -33.00
CA CYS A 71 6.01 22.71 -31.75
C CYS A 71 5.91 21.32 -31.10
N ALA A 72 4.69 20.79 -30.95
CA ALA A 72 4.46 19.54 -30.23
C ALA A 72 5.10 18.31 -30.91
N ARG A 73 5.14 18.27 -32.25
CA ARG A 73 5.76 17.18 -33.02
C ARG A 73 7.28 17.31 -33.20
N HIS A 74 7.87 18.42 -32.75
CA HIS A 74 9.29 18.69 -32.92
C HIS A 74 10.09 18.40 -31.65
N VAL A 75 11.18 17.62 -31.76
CA VAL A 75 11.97 17.13 -30.60
C VAL A 75 12.41 18.20 -29.60
N PHE A 76 12.70 19.43 -30.05
CA PHE A 76 13.02 20.56 -29.16
C PHE A 76 11.78 21.37 -28.73
N GLY A 77 10.74 21.43 -29.57
CA GLY A 77 9.51 22.17 -29.28
C GLY A 77 8.65 21.44 -28.25
N SER A 78 8.59 20.11 -28.32
CA SER A 78 7.87 19.26 -27.37
C SER A 78 8.38 19.40 -25.96
N HIS A 79 9.71 19.51 -25.76
CA HIS A 79 10.30 19.75 -24.44
C HIS A 79 9.95 21.14 -23.90
N ALA A 80 10.20 22.18 -24.71
CA ALA A 80 9.92 23.57 -24.33
C ALA A 80 8.45 23.77 -23.93
N VAL A 81 7.51 23.23 -24.70
CA VAL A 81 6.07 23.31 -24.42
C VAL A 81 5.67 22.47 -23.20
N GLN A 82 6.24 21.27 -23.01
CA GLN A 82 5.98 20.47 -21.79
C GLN A 82 6.47 21.15 -20.52
N SER A 83 7.63 21.80 -20.56
CA SER A 83 8.18 22.57 -19.44
C SER A 83 7.31 23.81 -19.18
N ALA A 84 6.93 24.55 -20.23
CA ALA A 84 6.07 25.72 -20.13
C ALA A 84 4.66 25.41 -19.59
N LEU A 85 3.98 24.36 -20.05
CA LEU A 85 2.64 23.99 -19.58
C LEU A 85 2.57 23.71 -18.07
N ARG A 86 3.69 23.38 -17.41
CA ARG A 86 3.76 23.16 -15.95
C ARG A 86 3.86 24.45 -15.13
N HIS A 87 4.22 25.57 -15.77
CA HIS A 87 4.61 26.80 -15.09
C HIS A 87 3.85 28.06 -15.57
N ALA A 88 3.28 28.02 -16.78
CA ALA A 88 2.50 29.08 -17.38
C ALA A 88 1.23 29.42 -16.59
N SER A 89 0.68 30.60 -16.87
CA SER A 89 -0.61 31.04 -16.35
C SER A 89 -1.75 30.09 -16.79
N PRO A 90 -2.71 29.75 -15.90
CA PRO A 90 -3.84 28.87 -16.24
C PRO A 90 -4.63 29.25 -17.51
N PRO A 91 -4.96 30.53 -17.81
CA PRO A 91 -5.71 30.86 -19.02
C PRO A 91 -4.90 30.62 -20.30
N LEU A 92 -3.58 30.88 -20.30
CA LEU A 92 -2.76 30.66 -21.48
C LEU A 92 -2.43 29.18 -21.69
N ALA A 93 -2.15 28.45 -20.61
CA ALA A 93 -2.03 27.00 -20.63
C ALA A 93 -3.31 26.33 -21.18
N ALA A 94 -4.50 26.80 -20.78
CA ALA A 94 -5.77 26.33 -21.32
C ALA A 94 -5.97 26.70 -22.80
N ALA A 95 -5.69 27.96 -23.19
CA ALA A 95 -5.82 28.38 -24.58
C ALA A 95 -4.93 27.56 -25.54
N PHE A 96 -3.66 27.33 -25.16
CA PHE A 96 -2.73 26.47 -25.90
C PHE A 96 -3.21 25.01 -25.93
N SER A 97 -3.62 24.46 -24.79
CA SER A 97 -4.07 23.06 -24.68
C SER A 97 -5.33 22.78 -25.51
N LEU A 98 -6.27 23.72 -25.56
CA LEU A 98 -7.47 23.64 -26.38
C LEU A 98 -7.17 23.76 -27.88
N ALA A 99 -6.24 24.64 -28.28
CA ALA A 99 -5.78 24.75 -29.66
C ALA A 99 -5.05 23.47 -30.13
N LEU A 100 -4.24 22.86 -29.27
CA LEU A 100 -3.53 21.62 -29.55
C LEU A 100 -4.49 20.41 -29.69
N LEU A 101 -5.42 20.23 -28.74
CA LEU A 101 -6.25 19.03 -28.63
C LEU A 101 -7.59 19.08 -29.40
N SER A 102 -7.90 20.19 -30.08
CA SER A 102 -9.05 20.31 -30.98
C SER A 102 -8.80 19.78 -32.40
N SER A 103 -7.54 19.47 -32.74
CA SER A 103 -7.17 18.75 -33.95
C SER A 103 -7.64 17.27 -33.92
N PRO A 104 -7.75 16.58 -35.08
CA PRO A 104 -8.05 15.14 -35.09
C PRO A 104 -7.02 14.37 -34.25
N PRO A 105 -7.45 13.61 -33.23
CA PRO A 105 -6.55 13.27 -32.12
C PRO A 105 -5.49 12.23 -32.48
N LEU A 106 -5.83 11.17 -33.21
CA LEU A 106 -4.95 10.00 -33.36
C LEU A 106 -3.54 10.32 -33.91
N PRO A 107 -3.35 11.13 -34.98
CA PRO A 107 -2.01 11.47 -35.49
C PRO A 107 -1.15 12.31 -34.53
N LEU A 108 -1.77 12.92 -33.52
CA LEU A 108 -1.11 13.71 -32.47
C LEU A 108 -0.82 12.82 -31.24
N LEU A 109 -1.80 12.02 -30.80
CA LEU A 109 -1.65 11.12 -29.65
C LEU A 109 -0.66 9.98 -29.94
N ALA A 110 -0.56 9.52 -31.18
CA ALA A 110 0.35 8.45 -31.60
C ALA A 110 1.78 8.94 -31.90
N ASP A 111 2.01 10.25 -32.01
CA ASP A 111 3.31 10.83 -32.35
C ASP A 111 4.29 10.75 -31.17
N LYS A 112 5.54 10.36 -31.46
CA LYS A 112 6.62 10.14 -30.47
C LYS A 112 6.88 11.35 -29.57
N TYR A 113 6.65 12.57 -30.07
CA TYR A 113 6.94 13.81 -29.33
C TYR A 113 5.64 14.48 -28.86
N ALA A 114 4.60 14.52 -29.69
CA ALA A 114 3.37 15.22 -29.35
C ALA A 114 2.49 14.47 -28.33
N SER A 115 2.65 13.16 -28.16
CA SER A 115 1.98 12.38 -27.10
C SER A 115 2.25 12.96 -25.70
N HIS A 116 3.53 13.20 -25.36
CA HIS A 116 3.93 13.76 -24.06
C HIS A 116 3.48 15.22 -23.88
N VAL A 117 3.37 15.98 -24.97
CA VAL A 117 2.81 17.35 -24.93
C VAL A 117 1.30 17.30 -24.70
N ALA A 118 0.60 16.33 -25.31
CA ALA A 118 -0.81 16.09 -25.07
C ALA A 118 -1.06 15.69 -23.61
N GLU A 119 -0.22 14.81 -23.02
CA GLU A 119 -0.28 14.48 -21.59
C GLU A 119 -0.11 15.71 -20.69
N ALA A 120 0.83 16.61 -21.00
CA ALA A 120 1.01 17.87 -20.27
C ALA A 120 -0.15 18.87 -20.45
N ALA A 121 -0.91 18.76 -21.56
CA ALA A 121 -2.08 19.59 -21.86
C ALA A 121 -3.39 19.09 -21.22
N LEU A 122 -3.45 17.81 -20.80
CA LEU A 122 -4.65 17.20 -20.21
C LEU A 122 -5.24 17.97 -19.01
N PRO A 123 -4.47 18.50 -18.05
CA PRO A 123 -5.02 19.23 -16.90
C PRO A 123 -5.86 20.46 -17.27
N HIS A 124 -5.72 20.98 -18.49
CA HIS A 124 -6.41 22.17 -18.96
C HIS A 124 -7.42 21.90 -20.09
N ALA A 125 -7.39 20.71 -20.72
CA ALA A 125 -8.20 20.41 -21.91
C ALA A 125 -8.73 18.96 -22.00
N ALA A 126 -8.63 18.16 -20.93
CA ALA A 126 -9.12 16.77 -20.89
C ALA A 126 -10.57 16.61 -21.40
N ALA A 127 -11.49 17.48 -20.98
CA ALA A 127 -12.88 17.43 -21.42
C ALA A 127 -13.06 17.63 -22.94
N SER A 128 -12.24 18.51 -23.55
CA SER A 128 -12.24 18.74 -25.00
C SER A 128 -11.71 17.53 -25.77
N LEU A 129 -10.60 16.93 -25.31
CA LEU A 129 -10.07 15.70 -25.91
C LEU A 129 -11.05 14.53 -25.75
N ALA A 130 -11.72 14.41 -24.60
CA ALA A 130 -12.76 13.40 -24.38
C ALA A 130 -13.93 13.57 -25.37
N ALA A 131 -14.42 14.79 -25.59
CA ALA A 131 -15.46 15.06 -26.59
C ALA A 131 -15.00 14.72 -28.03
N SER A 132 -13.75 15.04 -28.38
CA SER A 132 -13.14 14.68 -29.67
C SER A 132 -13.04 13.16 -29.87
N LEU A 133 -12.59 12.43 -28.85
CA LEU A 133 -12.48 10.96 -28.87
C LEU A 133 -13.84 10.24 -28.85
N LEU A 134 -14.88 10.87 -28.30
CA LEU A 134 -16.28 10.40 -28.33
C LEU A 134 -16.99 10.63 -29.67
N SER A 135 -16.38 11.36 -30.61
CA SER A 135 -16.93 11.52 -31.96
C SER A 135 -16.97 10.17 -32.71
N ARG A 136 -17.84 10.06 -33.74
CA ARG A 136 -17.99 8.84 -34.56
C ARG A 136 -18.19 7.59 -33.69
N ASP A 137 -19.14 7.69 -32.74
CA ASP A 137 -19.52 6.69 -31.73
C ASP A 137 -18.41 6.17 -30.81
N GLY A 138 -17.24 6.83 -30.80
CA GLY A 138 -16.06 6.41 -30.06
C GLY A 138 -14.99 5.70 -30.90
N ALA A 139 -15.14 5.62 -32.23
CA ALA A 139 -14.11 5.02 -33.09
C ALA A 139 -12.69 5.60 -32.86
N PRO A 140 -12.47 6.93 -32.71
CA PRO A 140 -11.15 7.48 -32.42
C PRO A 140 -10.61 7.08 -31.05
N LEU A 141 -11.47 6.87 -30.04
CA LEU A 141 -11.08 6.31 -28.74
C LEU A 141 -10.54 4.89 -28.90
N LEU A 142 -11.26 4.03 -29.64
CA LEU A 142 -10.87 2.63 -29.85
C LEU A 142 -9.58 2.51 -30.68
N GLU A 143 -9.39 3.38 -31.66
CA GLU A 143 -8.13 3.51 -32.40
C GLU A 143 -6.99 3.96 -31.47
N ALA A 144 -7.20 4.98 -30.63
CA ALA A 144 -6.20 5.49 -29.70
C ALA A 144 -5.87 4.54 -28.53
N MET A 145 -6.84 3.72 -28.08
CA MET A 145 -6.59 2.65 -27.12
C MET A 145 -5.73 1.51 -27.72
N ARG A 146 -5.81 1.28 -29.03
CA ARG A 146 -5.04 0.23 -29.71
C ARG A 146 -3.65 0.69 -30.14
N ASP A 147 -3.42 1.98 -30.39
CA ASP A 147 -2.08 2.47 -30.67
C ASP A 147 -1.17 2.47 -29.42
N ARG A 148 0.10 2.09 -29.63
CA ARG A 148 1.11 1.90 -28.59
C ARG A 148 1.53 3.18 -27.87
N THR A 149 1.37 4.34 -28.49
CA THR A 149 1.76 5.65 -27.94
C THR A 149 0.53 6.39 -27.45
N ALA A 150 -0.55 6.41 -28.24
CA ALA A 150 -1.81 7.06 -27.86
C ALA A 150 -2.46 6.43 -26.63
N THR A 151 -2.28 5.12 -26.39
CA THR A 151 -2.81 4.48 -25.18
C THR A 151 -2.29 5.09 -23.88
N HIS A 152 -1.08 5.68 -23.87
CA HIS A 152 -0.56 6.36 -22.69
C HIS A 152 -1.36 7.64 -22.41
N VAL A 153 -1.55 8.48 -23.44
CA VAL A 153 -2.35 9.70 -23.32
C VAL A 153 -3.81 9.40 -22.96
N VAL A 154 -4.39 8.32 -23.50
CA VAL A 154 -5.76 7.88 -23.15
C VAL A 154 -5.87 7.43 -21.70
N ARG A 155 -4.87 6.74 -21.15
CA ARG A 155 -4.82 6.37 -19.72
C ARG A 155 -4.69 7.61 -18.83
N SER A 156 -3.80 8.53 -19.20
CA SER A 156 -3.61 9.80 -18.51
C SER A 156 -4.88 10.66 -18.58
N LEU A 157 -5.61 10.66 -19.70
CA LEU A 157 -6.91 11.33 -19.86
C LEU A 157 -7.94 10.82 -18.87
N PHE A 158 -8.09 9.49 -18.73
CA PHE A 158 -9.03 8.93 -17.75
C PHE A 158 -8.66 9.30 -16.31
N ALA A 159 -7.37 9.43 -15.99
CA ALA A 159 -6.91 9.92 -14.69
C ALA A 159 -7.21 11.42 -14.49
N SER A 160 -6.95 12.27 -15.49
CA SER A 160 -7.26 13.71 -15.44
C SER A 160 -8.75 13.99 -15.30
N LEU A 161 -9.61 13.26 -16.04
CA LEU A 161 -11.06 13.37 -15.90
C LEU A 161 -11.53 12.95 -14.50
N ALA A 162 -10.96 11.89 -13.92
CA ALA A 162 -11.30 11.46 -12.57
C ALA A 162 -10.86 12.50 -11.51
N ALA A 163 -9.67 13.08 -11.66
CA ALA A 163 -9.20 14.17 -10.79
C ALA A 163 -10.06 15.44 -10.92
N ALA A 164 -10.54 15.75 -12.13
CA ALA A 164 -11.47 16.86 -12.39
C ALA A 164 -12.92 16.56 -11.99
N SER A 165 -13.22 15.35 -11.48
CA SER A 165 -14.59 14.89 -11.16
C SER A 165 -15.56 14.82 -12.35
N GLU A 166 -15.05 14.66 -13.57
CA GLU A 166 -15.78 14.62 -14.85
C GLU A 166 -16.52 13.29 -15.07
N ALA A 167 -17.43 12.97 -14.14
CA ALA A 167 -18.10 11.68 -14.04
C ALA A 167 -18.99 11.35 -15.26
N GLU A 168 -19.64 12.35 -15.89
CA GLU A 168 -20.47 12.13 -17.08
C GLU A 168 -19.62 11.73 -18.29
N LEU A 169 -18.51 12.44 -18.54
CA LEU A 169 -17.59 12.11 -19.63
C LEU A 169 -16.98 10.72 -19.44
N LEU A 170 -16.59 10.36 -18.21
CA LEU A 170 -16.11 9.01 -17.89
C LEU A 170 -17.19 7.93 -18.11
N CYS A 171 -18.45 8.21 -17.80
CA CYS A 171 -19.56 7.30 -18.14
C CYS A 171 -19.71 7.14 -19.65
N ARG A 172 -19.71 8.24 -20.41
CA ARG A 172 -19.84 8.24 -21.87
C ARG A 172 -18.69 7.52 -22.57
N LEU A 173 -17.46 7.66 -22.05
CA LEU A 173 -16.27 6.92 -22.50
C LEU A 173 -16.40 5.43 -22.19
N ALA A 174 -16.85 5.07 -21.00
CA ALA A 174 -17.13 3.68 -20.63
C ALA A 174 -18.23 3.04 -21.50
N ASP A 175 -19.29 3.78 -21.85
CA ASP A 175 -20.34 3.30 -22.76
C ASP A 175 -19.87 3.20 -24.22
N ALA A 176 -18.99 4.09 -24.68
CA ALA A 176 -18.38 3.98 -26.00
C ALA A 176 -17.52 2.72 -26.13
N VAL A 177 -16.72 2.40 -25.12
CA VAL A 177 -15.97 1.14 -25.07
C VAL A 177 -16.91 -0.06 -24.90
N ALA A 178 -17.94 0.01 -24.05
CA ALA A 178 -18.86 -1.09 -23.78
C ALA A 178 -19.77 -1.45 -24.97
N ARG A 179 -20.02 -0.53 -25.90
CA ARG A 179 -20.70 -0.82 -27.19
C ARG A 179 -19.79 -1.48 -28.23
N ALA A 180 -18.48 -1.41 -28.06
CA ALA A 180 -17.50 -2.05 -28.93
C ALA A 180 -17.21 -3.50 -28.48
N ASP A 181 -16.34 -4.22 -29.20
CA ASP A 181 -15.86 -5.51 -28.72
C ASP A 181 -14.85 -5.34 -27.57
N VAL A 182 -15.38 -5.27 -26.35
CA VAL A 182 -14.61 -5.17 -25.10
C VAL A 182 -13.67 -6.37 -24.93
N HIS A 183 -13.99 -7.54 -25.50
CA HIS A 183 -13.07 -8.68 -25.45
C HIS A 183 -11.81 -8.41 -26.27
N ALA A 184 -11.94 -7.98 -27.53
CA ALA A 184 -10.81 -7.57 -28.35
C ALA A 184 -10.05 -6.34 -27.79
N ALA A 185 -10.68 -5.51 -26.95
CA ALA A 185 -9.98 -4.47 -26.19
C ALA A 185 -9.18 -5.07 -25.02
N ALA A 186 -9.77 -6.02 -24.27
CA ALA A 186 -9.17 -6.68 -23.11
C ALA A 186 -8.01 -7.64 -23.47
N THR A 187 -8.06 -8.30 -24.63
CA THR A 187 -7.05 -9.28 -25.06
C THR A 187 -5.92 -8.70 -25.92
N HIS A 188 -5.85 -7.37 -26.03
CA HIS A 188 -4.83 -6.68 -26.81
C HIS A 188 -4.03 -5.73 -25.91
N ALA A 189 -2.71 -5.88 -25.90
CA ALA A 189 -1.83 -5.37 -24.83
C ALA A 189 -1.98 -3.86 -24.54
N ALA A 190 -2.01 -3.01 -25.57
CA ALA A 190 -2.19 -1.56 -25.40
C ALA A 190 -3.59 -1.22 -24.83
N SER A 191 -4.63 -1.76 -25.46
CA SER A 191 -6.02 -1.43 -25.11
C SER A 191 -6.46 -2.05 -23.80
N SER A 192 -5.85 -3.15 -23.35
CA SER A 192 -6.07 -3.71 -22.02
C SER A 192 -5.59 -2.74 -20.93
N ALA A 193 -4.44 -2.10 -21.12
CA ALA A 193 -3.94 -1.10 -20.17
C ALA A 193 -4.84 0.15 -20.11
N ALA A 194 -5.42 0.57 -21.25
CA ALA A 194 -6.43 1.63 -21.28
C ALA A 194 -7.77 1.20 -20.65
N LEU A 195 -8.24 -0.02 -20.92
CA LEU A 195 -9.46 -0.58 -20.34
C LEU A 195 -9.36 -0.69 -18.82
N GLN A 196 -8.21 -1.13 -18.29
CA GLN A 196 -7.92 -1.18 -16.86
C GLN A 196 -7.94 0.21 -16.22
N ALA A 197 -7.35 1.23 -16.88
CA ALA A 197 -7.42 2.61 -16.40
C ALA A 197 -8.87 3.15 -16.40
N LEU A 198 -9.66 2.86 -17.45
CA LEU A 198 -11.07 3.26 -17.51
C LEU A 198 -11.92 2.57 -16.44
N LEU A 199 -11.69 1.29 -16.17
CA LEU A 199 -12.32 0.54 -15.08
C LEU A 199 -12.00 1.09 -13.69
N LEU A 200 -10.82 1.68 -13.50
CA LEU A 200 -10.41 2.34 -12.25
C LEU A 200 -10.97 3.77 -12.11
N SER A 201 -10.98 4.55 -13.20
CA SER A 201 -11.44 5.94 -13.20
C SER A 201 -12.97 6.09 -13.27
N ALA A 202 -13.68 5.19 -13.95
CA ALA A 202 -15.10 5.37 -14.23
C ALA A 202 -15.97 5.22 -12.97
N PRO A 203 -17.08 5.98 -12.85
CA PRO A 203 -18.02 5.84 -11.74
C PRO A 203 -18.49 4.38 -11.54
N PRO A 204 -18.73 3.92 -10.29
CA PRO A 204 -18.88 2.48 -10.00
C PRO A 204 -19.97 1.75 -10.79
N HIS A 205 -21.02 2.45 -11.22
CA HIS A 205 -22.10 1.89 -12.03
C HIS A 205 -21.69 1.71 -13.51
N ALA A 206 -20.87 2.61 -14.06
CA ALA A 206 -20.30 2.50 -15.40
C ALA A 206 -19.17 1.46 -15.45
N ALA A 207 -18.29 1.44 -14.43
CA ALA A 207 -17.27 0.41 -14.30
C ALA A 207 -17.89 -1.01 -14.21
N LYS A 208 -19.04 -1.17 -13.52
CA LYS A 208 -19.80 -2.43 -13.51
C LYS A 208 -20.33 -2.84 -14.88
N ARG A 209 -20.92 -1.93 -15.67
CA ARG A 209 -21.35 -2.22 -17.05
C ARG A 209 -20.17 -2.66 -17.93
N LEU A 210 -19.07 -1.92 -17.87
CA LEU A 210 -17.86 -2.18 -18.65
C LEU A 210 -17.21 -3.52 -18.28
N ALA A 211 -17.19 -3.86 -17.00
CA ALA A 211 -16.74 -5.17 -16.51
C ALA A 211 -17.67 -6.31 -16.97
N ALA A 212 -19.00 -6.12 -16.89
CA ALA A 212 -19.97 -7.10 -17.38
C ALA A 212 -19.82 -7.36 -18.89
N ALA A 213 -19.57 -6.32 -19.68
CA ALA A 213 -19.29 -6.43 -21.11
C ALA A 213 -17.97 -7.19 -21.38
N ALA A 214 -16.91 -6.93 -20.61
CA ALA A 214 -15.65 -7.67 -20.72
C ALA A 214 -15.79 -9.17 -20.39
N LEU A 215 -16.57 -9.50 -19.35
CA LEU A 215 -16.89 -10.87 -18.94
C LEU A 215 -17.98 -11.53 -19.83
N ARG A 216 -18.63 -10.76 -20.72
CA ARG A 216 -19.82 -11.15 -21.49
C ARG A 216 -20.97 -11.70 -20.60
N TRP A 217 -21.06 -11.22 -19.36
CA TRP A 217 -21.93 -11.72 -18.30
C TRP A 217 -22.26 -10.61 -17.29
N ASP A 218 -23.51 -10.52 -16.84
CA ASP A 218 -24.01 -9.47 -15.95
C ASP A 218 -23.79 -9.73 -14.45
N GLY A 219 -23.46 -10.97 -14.07
CA GLY A 219 -23.32 -11.39 -12.67
C GLY A 219 -24.64 -11.58 -11.91
N ALA A 220 -25.80 -11.41 -12.56
CA ALA A 220 -27.12 -11.48 -11.93
C ALA A 220 -27.66 -12.92 -11.86
N ALA A 221 -27.46 -13.69 -12.94
CA ALA A 221 -27.73 -15.12 -13.00
C ALA A 221 -26.42 -15.93 -13.03
N PRO A 222 -26.43 -17.24 -12.74
CA PRO A 222 -25.30 -18.12 -13.06
C PRO A 222 -24.95 -18.02 -14.56
N PRO A 223 -23.66 -18.02 -14.94
CA PRO A 223 -23.24 -17.92 -16.33
C PRO A 223 -23.55 -19.23 -17.06
N SER A 224 -23.88 -19.12 -18.35
CA SER A 224 -23.85 -20.28 -19.26
C SER A 224 -22.44 -20.87 -19.36
N GLN A 225 -22.33 -22.12 -19.81
CA GLN A 225 -21.04 -22.79 -19.99
C GLN A 225 -20.08 -21.96 -20.86
N ALA A 226 -20.56 -21.43 -21.99
CA ALA A 226 -19.77 -20.58 -22.88
C ALA A 226 -19.29 -19.27 -22.22
N GLN A 227 -20.07 -18.68 -21.31
CA GLN A 227 -19.65 -17.51 -20.53
C GLN A 227 -18.59 -17.88 -19.48
N ALA A 228 -18.74 -19.01 -18.80
CA ALA A 228 -17.73 -19.51 -17.85
C ALA A 228 -16.41 -19.84 -18.56
N GLU A 229 -16.48 -20.45 -19.75
CA GLU A 229 -15.33 -20.74 -20.62
C GLU A 229 -14.68 -19.47 -21.17
N HIS A 230 -15.46 -18.45 -21.58
CA HIS A 230 -14.95 -17.13 -21.95
C HIS A 230 -14.14 -16.49 -20.81
N VAL A 231 -14.64 -16.53 -19.57
CA VAL A 231 -13.90 -16.02 -18.40
C VAL A 231 -12.62 -16.83 -18.11
N ARG A 232 -12.63 -18.16 -18.28
CA ARG A 232 -11.42 -18.99 -18.19
C ARG A 232 -10.42 -18.69 -19.31
N SER A 233 -10.89 -18.41 -20.53
CA SER A 233 -10.04 -18.01 -21.65
C SER A 233 -9.40 -16.64 -21.41
N LEU A 234 -10.19 -15.68 -20.89
CA LEU A 234 -9.69 -14.36 -20.50
C LEU A 234 -8.64 -14.46 -19.37
N ALA A 235 -8.79 -15.40 -18.44
CA ALA A 235 -7.79 -15.65 -17.40
C ALA A 235 -6.47 -16.22 -17.96
N ARG A 236 -6.53 -16.96 -19.07
CA ARG A 236 -5.39 -17.65 -19.69
C ARG A 236 -4.63 -16.75 -20.69
N GLU A 237 -5.29 -15.78 -21.33
CA GLU A 237 -4.60 -14.80 -22.19
C GLU A 237 -3.86 -13.73 -21.34
N PRO A 238 -2.60 -13.36 -21.68
CA PRO A 238 -1.81 -12.43 -20.88
C PRO A 238 -2.49 -11.08 -20.58
N SER A 239 -3.00 -10.39 -21.60
CA SER A 239 -3.59 -9.06 -21.49
C SER A 239 -4.90 -9.06 -20.67
N GLY A 240 -5.73 -10.08 -20.87
CA GLY A 240 -7.01 -10.30 -20.21
C GLY A 240 -6.88 -10.78 -18.78
N SER A 241 -5.80 -11.51 -18.46
CA SER A 241 -5.49 -11.94 -17.09
C SER A 241 -5.37 -10.74 -16.15
N HIS A 242 -4.73 -9.65 -16.59
CA HIS A 242 -4.62 -8.40 -15.83
C HIS A 242 -5.96 -7.65 -15.70
N VAL A 243 -6.85 -7.73 -16.70
CA VAL A 243 -8.23 -7.23 -16.56
C VAL A 243 -8.97 -8.01 -15.48
N LEU A 244 -8.89 -9.34 -15.47
CA LEU A 244 -9.58 -10.18 -14.49
C LEU A 244 -8.96 -10.04 -13.08
N GLU A 245 -7.64 -9.91 -12.97
CA GLU A 245 -6.95 -9.52 -11.73
C GLU A 245 -7.50 -8.21 -11.15
N LEU A 246 -7.69 -7.18 -11.99
CA LEU A 246 -8.27 -5.90 -11.58
C LEU A 246 -9.71 -6.06 -11.08
N LEU A 247 -10.55 -6.82 -11.80
CA LEU A 247 -11.95 -7.05 -11.39
C LEU A 247 -12.06 -7.80 -10.05
N LEU A 248 -11.09 -8.67 -9.72
CA LEU A 248 -10.98 -9.31 -8.41
C LEU A 248 -10.47 -8.35 -7.33
N ARG A 249 -9.52 -7.47 -7.66
CA ARG A 249 -8.95 -6.45 -6.73
C ARG A 249 -9.83 -5.20 -6.53
N ALA A 250 -10.94 -5.08 -7.27
CA ALA A 250 -11.90 -3.97 -7.16
C ALA A 250 -13.18 -4.40 -6.41
N PRO A 251 -13.19 -4.44 -5.06
CA PRO A 251 -14.33 -4.94 -4.28
C PRO A 251 -15.64 -4.18 -4.55
N GLN A 252 -15.56 -2.89 -4.91
CA GLN A 252 -16.71 -2.06 -5.30
C GLN A 252 -17.47 -2.60 -6.53
N MET A 253 -16.81 -3.38 -7.39
CA MET A 253 -17.42 -4.02 -8.56
C MET A 253 -18.14 -5.33 -8.21
N GLY A 254 -17.71 -6.04 -7.15
CA GLY A 254 -18.39 -7.22 -6.61
C GLY A 254 -18.05 -8.57 -7.27
N TRP A 255 -17.16 -8.60 -8.26
CA TRP A 255 -16.92 -9.78 -9.11
C TRP A 255 -16.28 -10.99 -8.43
N TRP A 256 -15.66 -10.82 -7.25
CA TRP A 256 -14.97 -11.91 -6.54
C TRP A 256 -15.85 -13.16 -6.35
N ARG A 257 -17.05 -12.99 -5.76
CA ARG A 257 -17.93 -14.13 -5.46
C ARG A 257 -18.54 -14.76 -6.72
N PRO A 258 -19.08 -14.00 -7.70
CA PRO A 258 -19.56 -14.57 -8.96
C PRO A 258 -18.47 -15.33 -9.74
N VAL A 259 -17.32 -14.70 -10.00
CA VAL A 259 -16.23 -15.28 -10.82
C VAL A 259 -15.64 -16.52 -10.16
N HIS A 260 -15.35 -16.48 -8.86
CA HIS A 260 -14.88 -17.66 -8.13
C HIS A 260 -15.89 -18.82 -8.23
N SER A 261 -17.15 -18.57 -7.85
CA SER A 261 -18.11 -19.65 -7.58
C SER A 261 -18.58 -20.39 -8.83
N HIS A 262 -18.58 -19.73 -10.00
CA HIS A 262 -19.12 -20.27 -11.25
C HIS A 262 -18.05 -20.48 -12.34
N CYS A 263 -17.00 -19.66 -12.38
CA CYS A 263 -16.01 -19.72 -13.46
C CYS A 263 -14.72 -20.44 -13.03
N LEU A 264 -14.16 -20.10 -11.86
CA LEU A 264 -12.80 -20.56 -11.49
C LEU A 264 -12.77 -21.82 -10.61
N ARG A 265 -13.78 -22.03 -9.76
CA ARG A 265 -13.88 -23.19 -8.87
C ARG A 265 -13.97 -24.50 -9.65
N GLY A 266 -13.21 -25.50 -9.21
CA GLY A 266 -12.96 -26.77 -9.91
C GLY A 266 -11.76 -26.73 -10.86
N GLU A 267 -11.35 -25.53 -11.30
CA GLU A 267 -10.25 -25.31 -12.26
C GLU A 267 -9.03 -24.63 -11.62
N LEU A 268 -9.06 -24.28 -10.32
CA LEU A 268 -7.97 -23.55 -9.66
C LEU A 268 -6.61 -24.26 -9.76
N PRO A 269 -6.48 -25.60 -9.67
CA PRO A 269 -5.24 -26.32 -9.95
C PRO A 269 -4.62 -25.98 -11.31
N ALA A 270 -5.39 -26.11 -12.39
CA ALA A 270 -4.92 -25.87 -13.76
C ALA A 270 -4.63 -24.38 -14.01
N LEU A 271 -5.46 -23.50 -13.48
CA LEU A 271 -5.27 -22.05 -13.57
C LEU A 271 -4.05 -21.57 -12.76
N ALA A 272 -3.78 -22.17 -11.60
CA ALA A 272 -2.62 -21.84 -10.77
C ALA A 272 -1.29 -22.23 -11.40
N ALA A 273 -1.26 -23.31 -12.20
CA ALA A 273 -0.07 -23.78 -12.92
C ALA A 273 0.21 -22.98 -14.21
N HIS A 274 -0.82 -22.47 -14.87
CA HIS A 274 -0.73 -21.68 -16.10
C HIS A 274 0.07 -20.38 -15.90
N GLU A 275 0.73 -19.87 -16.95
CA GLU A 275 1.46 -18.60 -16.89
C GLU A 275 0.58 -17.41 -16.51
N SER A 276 -0.28 -16.93 -17.42
CA SER A 276 -1.18 -15.79 -17.17
C SER A 276 -2.14 -16.05 -15.99
N ALA A 277 -2.86 -17.19 -15.99
CA ALA A 277 -3.91 -17.42 -15.00
C ALA A 277 -3.39 -17.60 -13.55
N SER A 278 -2.10 -17.91 -13.35
CA SER A 278 -1.50 -17.91 -12.01
C SER A 278 -1.54 -16.52 -11.35
N HIS A 279 -1.58 -15.44 -12.13
CA HIS A 279 -1.76 -14.08 -11.63
C HIS A 279 -3.21 -13.83 -11.19
N VAL A 280 -4.20 -14.32 -11.93
CA VAL A 280 -5.62 -14.30 -11.54
C VAL A 280 -5.85 -15.08 -10.24
N VAL A 281 -5.23 -16.26 -10.08
CA VAL A 281 -5.31 -17.05 -8.85
C VAL A 281 -4.62 -16.32 -7.68
N GLN A 282 -3.47 -15.67 -7.90
CA GLN A 282 -2.86 -14.81 -6.89
C GLN A 282 -3.79 -13.65 -6.48
N ALA A 283 -4.42 -12.96 -7.44
CA ALA A 283 -5.39 -11.91 -7.15
C ALA A 283 -6.58 -12.43 -6.34
N LEU A 284 -7.11 -13.61 -6.66
CA LEU A 284 -8.19 -14.27 -5.92
C LEU A 284 -7.80 -14.54 -4.45
N ILE A 285 -6.56 -15.01 -4.22
CA ILE A 285 -6.00 -15.26 -2.88
C ILE A 285 -5.73 -13.94 -2.12
N ASP A 286 -5.22 -12.90 -2.78
CA ASP A 286 -5.00 -11.57 -2.20
C ASP A 286 -6.29 -10.97 -1.64
N THR A 287 -7.40 -11.18 -2.36
CA THR A 287 -8.68 -10.48 -2.19
C THR A 287 -9.76 -11.28 -1.47
N ALA A 288 -9.45 -12.53 -1.09
CA ALA A 288 -10.31 -13.34 -0.24
C ALA A 288 -10.57 -12.60 1.09
N ALA A 289 -11.81 -12.13 1.27
CA ALA A 289 -12.20 -11.18 2.30
C ALA A 289 -12.40 -11.80 3.70
N ASP A 290 -12.64 -13.10 3.77
CA ASP A 290 -12.89 -13.82 5.02
C ASP A 290 -12.31 -15.26 4.96
N ALA A 291 -12.14 -15.88 6.13
CA ALA A 291 -11.53 -17.21 6.25
C ALA A 291 -12.33 -18.33 5.55
N ARG A 292 -13.65 -18.15 5.33
CA ARG A 292 -14.49 -19.11 4.60
C ARG A 292 -14.31 -18.97 3.10
N ALA A 293 -14.25 -17.74 2.59
CA ALA A 293 -13.93 -17.42 1.20
C ALA A 293 -12.54 -17.94 0.83
N PHE A 294 -11.53 -17.66 1.67
CA PHE A 294 -10.18 -18.21 1.50
C PHE A 294 -10.14 -19.74 1.64
N GLY A 295 -10.88 -20.31 2.60
CA GLY A 295 -10.90 -21.75 2.86
C GLY A 295 -11.35 -22.60 1.66
N PHE A 296 -12.24 -22.09 0.80
CA PHE A 296 -12.58 -22.76 -0.46
C PHE A 296 -11.39 -22.81 -1.42
N VAL A 297 -10.74 -21.66 -1.66
CA VAL A 297 -9.58 -21.52 -2.55
C VAL A 297 -8.39 -22.35 -2.04
N LEU A 298 -8.10 -22.29 -0.74
CA LEU A 298 -7.04 -23.07 -0.11
C LEU A 298 -7.32 -24.58 -0.21
N LYS A 299 -8.55 -25.04 0.04
CA LYS A 299 -8.89 -26.46 -0.04
C LYS A 299 -8.67 -27.04 -1.44
N GLU A 300 -8.94 -26.25 -2.48
CA GLU A 300 -8.77 -26.68 -3.87
C GLU A 300 -7.29 -26.68 -4.30
N LEU A 301 -6.48 -25.75 -3.78
CA LEU A 301 -5.05 -25.63 -4.12
C LEU A 301 -4.09 -26.43 -3.22
N LEU A 302 -4.53 -26.86 -2.04
CA LEU A 302 -3.69 -27.60 -1.08
C LEU A 302 -3.01 -28.86 -1.66
N PRO A 303 -3.69 -29.72 -2.44
CA PRO A 303 -3.06 -30.89 -3.06
C PRO A 303 -1.92 -30.53 -4.04
N GLU A 304 -2.02 -29.37 -4.71
CA GLU A 304 -1.05 -28.93 -5.71
C GLU A 304 0.14 -28.17 -5.13
N VAL A 305 0.18 -27.87 -3.83
CA VAL A 305 1.31 -27.13 -3.21
C VAL A 305 2.70 -27.71 -3.56
N PRO A 306 2.93 -29.04 -3.56
CA PRO A 306 4.21 -29.63 -4.00
C PRO A 306 4.54 -29.46 -5.50
N THR A 307 3.53 -29.23 -6.35
CA THR A 307 3.70 -28.91 -7.77
C THR A 307 3.93 -27.41 -7.96
N LEU A 308 3.13 -26.58 -7.29
CA LEU A 308 3.19 -25.13 -7.35
C LEU A 308 4.45 -24.56 -6.70
N LEU A 309 5.06 -25.25 -5.73
CA LEU A 309 6.41 -24.90 -5.24
C LEU A 309 7.47 -25.00 -6.34
N ARG A 310 7.39 -26.00 -7.24
CA ARG A 310 8.37 -26.16 -8.34
C ARG A 310 8.12 -25.25 -9.54
N THR A 311 6.88 -24.83 -9.76
CA THR A 311 6.48 -24.17 -11.02
C THR A 311 6.02 -22.72 -10.84
N ARG A 312 5.42 -22.38 -9.69
CA ARG A 312 4.64 -21.16 -9.45
C ARG A 312 4.71 -20.71 -7.99
N THR A 313 5.91 -20.71 -7.40
CA THR A 313 6.18 -20.42 -5.97
C THR A 313 5.48 -19.17 -5.43
N ALA A 314 5.27 -18.16 -6.29
CA ALA A 314 4.52 -16.96 -5.98
C ALA A 314 3.08 -17.25 -5.48
N VAL A 315 2.37 -18.23 -6.04
CA VAL A 315 1.03 -18.67 -5.60
C VAL A 315 1.08 -19.17 -4.16
N VAL A 316 2.03 -20.04 -3.84
CA VAL A 316 2.21 -20.60 -2.49
C VAL A 316 2.61 -19.52 -1.48
N CYS A 317 3.39 -18.53 -1.92
CA CYS A 317 3.71 -17.34 -1.13
C CYS A 317 2.46 -16.49 -0.82
N ARG A 318 1.53 -16.30 -1.78
CA ARG A 318 0.24 -15.66 -1.49
C ARG A 318 -0.63 -16.50 -0.56
N LEU A 319 -0.64 -17.83 -0.69
CA LEU A 319 -1.36 -18.71 0.25
C LEU A 319 -0.85 -18.51 1.69
N ALA A 320 0.47 -18.43 1.89
CA ALA A 320 1.04 -18.16 3.22
C ALA A 320 0.67 -16.77 3.76
N GLN A 321 0.77 -15.73 2.92
CA GLN A 321 0.36 -14.36 3.26
C GLN A 321 -1.15 -14.26 3.59
N ALA A 322 -2.00 -14.99 2.85
CA ALA A 322 -3.43 -15.06 3.12
C ALA A 322 -3.74 -15.85 4.41
N CYS A 323 -3.05 -16.97 4.67
CA CYS A 323 -3.20 -17.73 5.93
C CYS A 323 -2.91 -16.86 7.17
N SER A 324 -1.87 -16.01 7.09
CA SER A 324 -1.57 -15.01 8.12
C SER A 324 -2.68 -13.95 8.21
N ARG A 325 -3.06 -13.33 7.07
CA ARG A 325 -4.07 -12.26 7.00
C ARG A 325 -5.47 -12.66 7.50
N VAL A 326 -5.90 -13.90 7.28
CA VAL A 326 -7.27 -14.36 7.64
C VAL A 326 -7.30 -15.28 8.87
N GLY A 327 -6.16 -15.55 9.52
CA GLY A 327 -6.10 -16.37 10.73
C GLY A 327 -6.49 -17.84 10.53
N GLY A 328 -6.18 -18.45 9.39
CA GLY A 328 -6.64 -19.81 9.08
C GLY A 328 -5.80 -20.58 8.06
N GLY A 329 -5.91 -21.91 8.05
CA GLY A 329 -5.31 -22.79 7.03
C GLY A 329 -3.78 -22.99 7.09
N GLY A 330 -3.05 -22.15 7.81
CA GLY A 330 -1.57 -22.17 7.85
C GLY A 330 -0.95 -23.51 8.27
N ARG A 331 -1.61 -24.29 9.14
CA ARG A 331 -1.13 -25.63 9.55
C ARG A 331 -1.16 -26.64 8.42
N ASP A 332 -2.21 -26.62 7.60
CA ASP A 332 -2.35 -27.53 6.46
C ASP A 332 -1.42 -27.13 5.31
N LEU A 333 -1.27 -25.82 5.08
CA LEU A 333 -0.28 -25.28 4.14
C LEU A 333 1.15 -25.68 4.55
N MET A 334 1.54 -25.49 5.82
CA MET A 334 2.86 -25.90 6.32
C MET A 334 3.09 -27.41 6.19
N ARG A 335 2.05 -28.24 6.38
CA ARG A 335 2.13 -29.69 6.14
C ARG A 335 2.44 -30.00 4.67
N ALA A 336 1.71 -29.39 3.74
CA ALA A 336 1.91 -29.59 2.30
C ALA A 336 3.27 -29.05 1.81
N VAL A 337 3.75 -27.93 2.37
CA VAL A 337 5.09 -27.40 2.08
C VAL A 337 6.20 -28.32 2.62
N ARG A 338 6.07 -28.89 3.83
CA ARG A 338 7.02 -29.89 4.35
C ARG A 338 7.01 -31.19 3.53
N GLN A 339 5.84 -31.65 3.06
CA GLN A 339 5.73 -32.82 2.19
C GLN A 339 6.43 -32.65 0.83
N ALA A 340 6.64 -31.42 0.38
CA ALA A 340 7.32 -31.11 -0.87
C ALA A 340 8.86 -31.10 -0.79
N VAL A 341 9.44 -31.18 0.41
CA VAL A 341 10.90 -31.07 0.62
C VAL A 341 11.46 -32.37 1.22
N PRO A 342 12.32 -33.11 0.51
CA PRO A 342 13.01 -34.28 1.04
C PRO A 342 13.79 -33.95 2.31
N SER A 343 13.74 -34.84 3.30
CA SER A 343 14.48 -34.69 4.56
C SER A 343 14.23 -33.36 5.31
N ALA A 344 13.05 -32.73 5.17
CA ALA A 344 12.74 -31.43 5.78
C ALA A 344 13.00 -31.31 7.30
N ASP A 345 12.96 -32.43 8.02
CA ASP A 345 13.18 -32.44 9.48
C ASP A 345 14.67 -32.60 9.87
N LYS A 346 15.59 -32.68 8.90
CA LYS A 346 17.05 -32.78 9.13
C LYS A 346 17.71 -31.41 9.03
N GLY A 347 18.02 -30.81 10.19
CA GLY A 347 18.91 -29.65 10.29
C GLY A 347 18.46 -28.45 9.45
N ASP A 348 19.37 -27.88 8.65
CA ASP A 348 19.12 -26.69 7.83
C ASP A 348 18.56 -26.98 6.42
N ALA A 349 18.27 -28.25 6.09
CA ALA A 349 17.83 -28.67 4.76
C ALA A 349 16.52 -28.00 4.30
N PHE A 350 15.52 -27.87 5.17
CA PHE A 350 14.24 -27.21 4.83
C PHE A 350 14.42 -25.72 4.53
N ALA A 351 15.24 -25.03 5.31
CA ALA A 351 15.59 -23.63 5.04
C ALA A 351 16.35 -23.48 3.71
N ARG A 352 17.36 -24.33 3.44
CA ARG A 352 18.13 -24.33 2.17
C ARG A 352 17.21 -24.54 0.96
N ALA A 353 16.40 -25.59 0.98
CA ALA A 353 15.48 -25.92 -0.12
C ALA A 353 14.48 -24.78 -0.40
N LEU A 354 13.89 -24.18 0.64
CA LEU A 354 12.96 -23.07 0.47
C LEU A 354 13.63 -21.77 -0.02
N LEU A 355 14.87 -21.49 0.35
CA LEU A 355 15.59 -20.28 -0.07
C LEU A 355 16.06 -20.34 -1.54
N ARG A 356 16.28 -21.54 -2.07
CA ARG A 356 16.67 -21.82 -3.46
C ARG A 356 15.51 -21.77 -4.47
N LEU A 357 14.26 -21.60 -4.02
CA LEU A 357 13.06 -21.63 -4.87
C LEU A 357 12.96 -20.49 -5.90
N GLY A 358 13.44 -20.76 -7.11
CA GLY A 358 13.41 -19.85 -8.26
C GLY A 358 12.01 -19.63 -8.88
N PRO A 359 11.92 -18.72 -9.87
CA PRO A 359 10.73 -18.54 -10.70
C PRO A 359 10.66 -19.53 -11.89
N THR A 360 11.77 -20.21 -12.19
CA THR A 360 11.91 -21.24 -13.23
C THR A 360 11.71 -22.62 -12.64
N ARG A 361 11.08 -23.53 -13.40
CA ARG A 361 11.02 -24.97 -13.11
C ARG A 361 12.44 -25.55 -13.16
N ASP A 362 13.10 -25.67 -12.01
CA ASP A 362 14.26 -26.56 -11.87
C ASP A 362 13.74 -27.96 -11.55
N GLU A 363 13.99 -28.90 -12.46
CA GLU A 363 13.52 -30.28 -12.34
C GLU A 363 14.29 -31.06 -11.27
N ARG A 364 15.41 -30.53 -10.78
CA ARG A 364 16.16 -31.08 -9.66
C ARG A 364 15.63 -30.61 -8.31
N TRP A 365 14.85 -29.52 -8.25
CA TRP A 365 14.36 -29.02 -6.96
C TRP A 365 13.45 -30.04 -6.26
N GLY A 366 13.72 -30.30 -4.99
CA GLY A 366 12.96 -31.26 -4.20
C GLY A 366 13.31 -32.72 -4.54
N THR A 367 14.46 -32.97 -5.16
CA THR A 367 15.03 -34.32 -5.29
C THR A 367 16.02 -34.60 -4.16
N GLN A 368 16.20 -35.87 -3.79
CA GLN A 368 17.14 -36.27 -2.74
C GLN A 368 18.59 -35.90 -3.10
N ALA A 369 18.98 -36.01 -4.38
CA ALA A 369 20.30 -35.61 -4.86
C ALA A 369 20.54 -34.08 -4.82
N GLU A 370 19.50 -33.26 -5.03
CA GLU A 370 19.59 -31.81 -4.85
C GLU A 370 19.72 -31.44 -3.37
N ALA A 371 19.01 -32.15 -2.48
CA ALA A 371 19.14 -31.97 -1.03
C ALA A 371 20.53 -32.37 -0.50
N GLU A 372 21.14 -33.42 -1.05
CA GLU A 372 22.52 -33.85 -0.73
C GLU A 372 23.54 -32.82 -1.23
N ALA A 373 23.47 -32.42 -2.51
CA ALA A 373 24.31 -31.33 -3.04
C ALA A 373 24.05 -29.97 -2.37
N ALA A 374 22.88 -29.77 -1.74
CA ALA A 374 22.59 -28.60 -0.91
C ALA A 374 23.23 -28.65 0.48
N ALA A 375 23.45 -29.84 1.04
CA ALA A 375 24.13 -30.03 2.32
C ALA A 375 25.65 -29.85 2.18
N ASP A 376 26.25 -30.42 1.12
CA ASP A 376 27.69 -30.29 0.85
C ASP A 376 28.10 -28.86 0.45
N SER A 377 27.15 -28.06 -0.05
CA SER A 377 27.41 -26.69 -0.46
C SER A 377 27.51 -25.73 0.72
N ALA A 378 28.66 -25.07 0.88
CA ALA A 378 28.83 -23.98 1.83
C ALA A 378 27.88 -22.79 1.58
N ALA A 379 27.41 -22.61 0.34
CA ALA A 379 26.51 -21.52 -0.04
C ALA A 379 25.03 -21.91 0.10
N VAL A 380 24.27 -21.13 0.88
CA VAL A 380 22.83 -21.36 1.09
C VAL A 380 22.04 -21.35 -0.23
N GLY A 381 22.38 -20.44 -1.15
CA GLY A 381 21.63 -20.20 -2.39
C GLY A 381 20.36 -19.37 -2.11
N LEU A 382 20.18 -18.26 -2.83
CA LEU A 382 19.15 -17.27 -2.53
C LEU A 382 18.38 -16.83 -3.77
N THR A 383 17.05 -16.76 -3.64
CA THR A 383 16.14 -16.35 -4.70
C THR A 383 15.13 -15.32 -4.21
N PRO A 384 14.75 -14.31 -5.00
CA PRO A 384 13.75 -13.30 -4.60
C PRO A 384 12.34 -13.86 -4.34
N VAL A 385 12.05 -15.11 -4.70
CA VAL A 385 10.75 -15.75 -4.46
C VAL A 385 10.84 -16.68 -3.24
N GLY A 386 11.83 -17.58 -3.18
CA GLY A 386 12.12 -18.41 -2.00
C GLY A 386 12.31 -17.59 -0.72
N SER A 387 13.13 -16.54 -0.74
CA SER A 387 13.31 -15.65 0.42
C SER A 387 12.02 -14.92 0.85
N ARG A 388 11.08 -14.66 -0.07
CA ARG A 388 9.76 -14.08 0.27
C ARG A 388 8.80 -15.14 0.82
N LEU A 389 8.83 -16.37 0.29
CA LEU A 389 8.05 -17.48 0.84
C LEU A 389 8.49 -17.79 2.28
N VAL A 390 9.80 -17.84 2.55
CA VAL A 390 10.33 -18.04 3.91
C VAL A 390 9.86 -16.94 4.86
N GLN A 391 9.91 -15.67 4.46
CA GLN A 391 9.35 -14.57 5.26
C GLN A 391 7.83 -14.72 5.50
N ALA A 392 7.06 -15.14 4.50
CA ALA A 392 5.62 -15.35 4.64
C ALA A 392 5.26 -16.54 5.55
N LEU A 393 6.06 -17.61 5.55
CA LEU A 393 5.90 -18.77 6.43
C LEU A 393 6.30 -18.47 7.89
N LEU A 394 7.29 -17.59 8.10
CA LEU A 394 7.70 -17.09 9.42
C LEU A 394 6.70 -16.07 10.01
N ALA A 395 5.85 -15.47 9.16
CA ALA A 395 4.77 -14.57 9.55
C ALA A 395 3.41 -15.29 9.74
N LEU A 396 3.41 -16.63 9.77
CA LEU A 396 2.24 -17.40 10.21
C LEU A 396 2.14 -17.38 11.75
N PRO A 397 0.92 -17.50 12.32
CA PRO A 397 0.72 -17.52 13.78
C PRO A 397 1.59 -18.55 14.51
N SER A 398 1.85 -18.27 15.80
CA SER A 398 2.71 -19.09 16.66
C SER A 398 2.49 -20.61 16.57
N GLY A 399 3.58 -21.38 16.61
CA GLY A 399 3.55 -22.84 16.41
C GLY A 399 3.56 -23.29 14.94
N ILE A 400 3.23 -22.42 13.98
CA ILE A 400 3.13 -22.80 12.56
C ILE A 400 4.43 -22.56 11.80
N GLY A 401 5.09 -21.41 12.02
CA GLY A 401 6.37 -21.07 11.39
C GLY A 401 7.60 -21.83 11.94
N ASP A 402 7.43 -22.54 13.06
CA ASP A 402 8.53 -23.13 13.84
C ASP A 402 9.45 -24.10 13.06
N PRO A 403 8.98 -24.95 12.12
CA PRO A 403 9.88 -25.80 11.34
C PRO A 403 10.87 -25.01 10.46
N VAL A 404 10.42 -23.90 9.86
CA VAL A 404 11.28 -23.00 9.06
C VAL A 404 12.30 -22.32 9.96
N LEU A 405 11.84 -21.82 11.10
CA LEU A 405 12.64 -21.13 12.11
C LEU A 405 13.69 -22.05 12.76
N GLN A 406 13.34 -23.30 13.08
CA GLN A 406 14.27 -24.31 13.60
C GLN A 406 15.33 -24.70 12.55
N SER A 407 14.93 -24.80 11.28
CA SER A 407 15.86 -25.09 10.19
C SER A 407 16.83 -23.93 9.92
N LEU A 408 16.33 -22.67 9.92
CA LEU A 408 17.18 -21.47 9.86
C LEU A 408 18.15 -21.39 11.06
N ALA A 409 17.67 -21.69 12.27
CA ALA A 409 18.51 -21.75 13.46
C ALA A 409 19.51 -22.91 13.44
N SER A 410 19.41 -23.85 12.50
CA SER A 410 20.35 -24.98 12.34
C SER A 410 21.53 -24.67 11.40
N LEU A 411 21.45 -23.60 10.61
CA LEU A 411 22.54 -23.14 9.73
C LEU A 411 23.83 -22.87 10.53
N HIS A 412 24.98 -23.16 9.90
CA HIS A 412 26.29 -22.82 10.46
C HIS A 412 26.54 -21.29 10.48
N ALA A 413 27.40 -20.84 11.38
CA ALA A 413 27.66 -19.41 11.62
C ALA A 413 28.18 -18.64 10.40
N GLY A 414 28.77 -19.33 9.41
CA GLY A 414 29.16 -18.76 8.11
C GLY A 414 27.93 -18.45 7.25
N SER A 415 27.11 -19.46 6.93
CA SER A 415 25.84 -19.27 6.21
C SER A 415 24.95 -18.19 6.85
N LEU A 416 24.88 -18.11 8.17
CA LEU A 416 24.13 -17.04 8.86
C LEU A 416 24.74 -15.64 8.62
N PHE A 417 26.07 -15.53 8.52
CA PHE A 417 26.73 -14.28 8.18
C PHE A 417 26.49 -13.89 6.72
N ASP A 418 26.65 -14.84 5.78
CA ASP A 418 26.43 -14.63 4.34
C ASP A 418 24.96 -14.29 4.02
N LEU A 419 24.02 -14.83 4.80
CA LEU A 419 22.63 -14.40 4.79
C LEU A 419 22.50 -12.96 5.29
N SER A 420 23.10 -12.62 6.43
CA SER A 420 22.94 -11.29 7.05
C SER A 420 23.49 -10.13 6.22
N THR A 421 24.52 -10.37 5.41
CA THR A 421 25.12 -9.39 4.49
C THR A 421 24.43 -9.37 3.11
N SER A 422 23.45 -10.25 2.87
CA SER A 422 22.70 -10.33 1.61
C SER A 422 21.42 -9.47 1.63
N PRO A 423 21.05 -8.76 0.55
CA PRO A 423 19.78 -8.04 0.44
C PRO A 423 18.53 -8.92 0.61
N LEU A 424 18.65 -10.22 0.34
CA LEU A 424 17.57 -11.19 0.49
C LEU A 424 17.64 -11.92 1.84
N GLY A 425 18.83 -12.34 2.24
CA GLY A 425 19.05 -13.10 3.48
C GLY A 425 18.85 -12.28 4.75
N SER A 426 19.23 -11.00 4.75
CA SER A 426 19.03 -10.08 5.88
C SER A 426 17.56 -10.00 6.29
N ARG A 427 16.66 -9.84 5.32
CA ARG A 427 15.20 -9.79 5.55
C ARG A 427 14.63 -11.12 6.05
N VAL A 428 15.21 -12.26 5.64
CA VAL A 428 14.86 -13.58 6.18
C VAL A 428 15.27 -13.71 7.64
N LEU A 429 16.49 -13.29 8.01
CA LEU A 429 16.94 -13.34 9.40
C LEU A 429 16.20 -12.34 10.29
N GLU A 430 15.90 -11.14 9.79
CA GLU A 430 15.00 -10.20 10.49
C GLU A 430 13.63 -10.82 10.77
N ALA A 431 13.03 -11.51 9.79
CA ALA A 431 11.76 -12.19 9.99
C ALA A 431 11.88 -13.34 11.00
N ALA A 432 12.95 -14.14 10.95
CA ALA A 432 13.17 -15.25 11.89
C ALA A 432 13.40 -14.78 13.34
N LEU A 433 14.02 -13.61 13.53
CA LEU A 433 14.21 -12.99 14.86
C LEU A 433 12.91 -12.37 15.40
N LYS A 434 12.02 -11.89 14.51
CA LYS A 434 10.72 -11.29 14.85
C LYS A 434 9.57 -12.30 14.93
N ALA A 435 9.75 -13.51 14.39
CA ALA A 435 8.72 -14.55 14.30
C ALA A 435 8.14 -14.94 15.67
N GLU A 436 6.88 -15.33 15.68
CA GLU A 436 6.17 -15.87 16.85
C GLU A 436 6.28 -17.41 16.88
N GLY A 437 6.42 -18.01 18.06
CA GLY A 437 6.63 -19.45 18.21
C GLY A 437 7.74 -19.80 19.20
N MET A 438 8.45 -20.90 18.97
CA MET A 438 9.46 -21.45 19.87
C MET A 438 10.55 -20.43 20.24
N HIS A 439 10.84 -20.34 21.55
CA HIS A 439 11.87 -19.43 22.05
C HIS A 439 13.30 -19.94 21.77
N ALA A 440 13.53 -21.27 21.77
CA ALA A 440 14.88 -21.84 21.68
C ALA A 440 15.58 -21.59 20.32
N PRO A 441 14.95 -21.78 19.15
CA PRO A 441 15.54 -21.40 17.86
C PRO A 441 15.86 -19.89 17.77
N ARG A 442 14.94 -19.03 18.22
CA ARG A 442 15.12 -17.57 18.26
C ARG A 442 16.28 -17.17 19.19
N ALA A 443 16.41 -17.82 20.34
CA ALA A 443 17.52 -17.63 21.25
C ALA A 443 18.87 -18.09 20.67
N LYS A 444 18.90 -19.18 19.89
CA LYS A 444 20.12 -19.62 19.16
C LYS A 444 20.55 -18.59 18.10
N LEU A 445 19.59 -18.07 17.32
CA LEU A 445 19.84 -17.00 16.35
C LEU A 445 20.31 -15.70 17.02
N ARG A 446 19.67 -15.27 18.12
CA ARG A 446 20.14 -14.12 18.91
C ARG A 446 21.55 -14.32 19.46
N LYS A 447 21.85 -15.49 20.05
CA LYS A 447 23.19 -15.79 20.59
C LYS A 447 24.27 -15.68 19.50
N TRP A 448 24.02 -16.22 18.31
CA TRP A 448 24.91 -16.05 17.16
C TRP A 448 25.07 -14.57 16.75
N ALA A 449 23.98 -13.80 16.72
CA ALA A 449 24.01 -12.38 16.37
C ALA A 449 24.77 -11.55 17.41
N THR A 450 24.62 -11.83 18.71
CA THR A 450 25.41 -11.22 19.80
C THR A 450 26.90 -11.57 19.65
N GLN A 451 27.24 -12.83 19.41
CA GLN A 451 28.62 -13.28 19.17
C GLN A 451 29.24 -12.66 17.90
N SER A 452 28.41 -12.25 16.93
CA SER A 452 28.82 -11.66 15.65
C SER A 452 28.65 -10.14 15.59
N ALA A 453 28.21 -9.48 16.68
CA ALA A 453 27.71 -8.11 16.66
C ALA A 453 28.70 -7.09 16.07
N ALA A 454 29.98 -7.18 16.46
CA ALA A 454 31.07 -6.33 15.95
C ALA A 454 31.38 -6.48 14.46
N LYS A 455 30.94 -7.58 13.82
CA LYS A 455 30.99 -7.79 12.36
C LYS A 455 29.70 -7.31 11.71
N LEU A 456 28.55 -7.72 12.25
CA LEU A 456 27.23 -7.36 11.74
C LEU A 456 27.01 -5.84 11.70
N ALA A 457 27.42 -5.12 12.74
CA ALA A 457 27.25 -3.66 12.84
C ALA A 457 28.05 -2.87 11.80
N ARG A 458 29.22 -3.38 11.38
CA ARG A 458 30.06 -2.73 10.35
C ARG A 458 29.45 -2.87 8.96
N ASP A 459 28.71 -3.94 8.68
CA ASP A 459 27.98 -4.08 7.43
C ASP A 459 26.65 -3.29 7.43
N LYS A 460 26.30 -2.74 6.27
CA LYS A 460 25.06 -2.00 6.03
C LYS A 460 23.82 -2.87 6.22
N LEU A 461 23.85 -4.15 5.81
CA LEU A 461 22.69 -5.04 5.85
C LEU A 461 22.64 -5.86 7.14
N GLY A 462 23.80 -6.35 7.60
CA GLY A 462 23.98 -6.98 8.91
C GLY A 462 23.53 -6.10 10.08
N SER A 463 23.64 -4.78 9.96
CA SER A 463 23.17 -3.83 10.99
C SER A 463 21.66 -3.96 11.28
N PHE A 464 20.82 -4.25 10.27
CA PHE A 464 19.38 -4.47 10.46
C PHE A 464 19.08 -5.83 11.11
N VAL A 465 19.89 -6.85 10.84
CA VAL A 465 19.78 -8.16 11.51
C VAL A 465 20.16 -8.04 12.99
N LEU A 466 21.20 -7.28 13.30
CA LEU A 466 21.60 -6.99 14.68
C LEU A 466 20.56 -6.13 15.41
N GLU A 467 19.96 -5.15 14.73
CA GLU A 467 18.83 -4.37 15.26
C GLU A 467 17.63 -5.27 15.62
N ALA A 468 17.28 -6.24 14.75
CA ALA A 468 16.22 -7.20 15.04
C ALA A 468 16.57 -8.16 16.19
N ALA A 469 17.83 -8.56 16.33
CA ALA A 469 18.32 -9.39 17.44
C ALA A 469 18.31 -8.62 18.77
N PHE A 470 18.65 -7.33 18.75
CA PHE A 470 18.58 -6.43 19.90
C PHE A 470 17.12 -6.17 20.33
N ALA A 471 16.23 -5.89 19.37
CA ALA A 471 14.82 -5.62 19.63
C ALA A 471 14.08 -6.83 20.23
N SER A 472 14.41 -8.04 19.77
CA SER A 472 13.84 -9.31 20.27
C SER A 472 14.62 -9.93 21.45
N GLY A 473 15.65 -9.25 21.95
CA GLY A 473 16.55 -9.72 23.00
C GLY A 473 16.09 -9.38 24.42
N SER A 474 16.50 -10.22 25.37
CA SER A 474 16.42 -9.88 26.80
C SER A 474 17.31 -8.67 27.14
N THR A 475 17.10 -8.04 28.31
CA THR A 475 17.97 -6.96 28.79
C THR A 475 19.44 -7.40 28.90
N GLU A 476 19.69 -8.68 29.18
CA GLU A 476 21.04 -9.25 29.11
C GLU A 476 21.57 -9.36 27.68
N ASP A 477 20.79 -9.90 26.74
CA ASP A 477 21.21 -10.04 25.33
C ASP A 477 21.55 -8.66 24.73
N LYS A 478 20.70 -7.66 25.03
CA LYS A 478 20.91 -6.25 24.68
C LYS A 478 22.20 -5.69 25.29
N SER A 479 22.49 -5.98 26.57
CA SER A 479 23.73 -5.54 27.23
C SER A 479 24.96 -6.14 26.55
N LYS A 480 24.97 -7.46 26.33
CA LYS A 480 26.06 -8.21 25.67
C LYS A 480 26.30 -7.74 24.23
N ILE A 481 25.24 -7.33 23.52
CA ILE A 481 25.37 -6.67 22.20
C ILE A 481 26.09 -5.32 22.33
N LEU A 482 25.70 -4.47 23.29
CA LEU A 482 26.30 -3.14 23.46
C LEU A 482 27.77 -3.23 23.92
N GLU A 483 28.11 -4.18 24.78
CA GLU A 483 29.49 -4.53 25.15
C GLU A 483 30.32 -4.91 23.91
N ALA A 484 29.77 -5.74 23.01
CA ALA A 484 30.41 -6.11 21.76
C ALA A 484 30.50 -4.97 20.72
N LEU A 485 29.70 -3.90 20.86
CA LEU A 485 29.79 -2.69 20.02
C LEU A 485 30.82 -1.67 20.53
N ALA A 486 31.14 -1.67 21.82
CA ALA A 486 32.09 -0.72 22.42
C ALA A 486 33.47 -0.67 21.75
N PRO A 487 34.15 -1.79 21.41
CA PRO A 487 35.47 -1.73 20.75
C PRO A 487 35.41 -1.30 19.27
N VAL A 488 34.23 -1.14 18.68
CA VAL A 488 34.04 -0.74 17.26
C VAL A 488 33.29 0.59 17.10
N GLU A 489 33.03 1.30 18.20
CA GLU A 489 32.25 2.55 18.21
C GLU A 489 32.80 3.62 17.25
N ALA A 490 34.13 3.74 17.15
CA ALA A 490 34.79 4.71 16.27
C ALA A 490 34.44 4.46 14.79
N ASP A 491 34.65 3.23 14.30
CA ASP A 491 34.31 2.80 12.94
C ASP A 491 32.83 3.05 12.62
N LEU A 492 31.94 2.73 13.57
CA LEU A 492 30.50 2.90 13.38
C LEU A 492 30.11 4.38 13.27
N ARG A 493 30.75 5.28 14.02
CA ARG A 493 30.55 6.73 13.92
C ARG A 493 31.01 7.31 12.59
N CYS A 494 31.95 6.66 11.90
CA CYS A 494 32.40 7.04 10.56
C CYS A 494 31.47 6.57 9.43
N THR A 495 30.36 5.88 9.72
CA THR A 495 29.45 5.34 8.69
C THR A 495 27.98 5.78 8.91
N PRO A 496 27.22 6.09 7.84
CA PRO A 496 25.82 6.50 7.99
C PRO A 496 24.92 5.44 8.66
N HIS A 497 25.13 4.16 8.36
CA HIS A 497 24.38 3.07 8.99
C HIS A 497 24.82 2.82 10.43
N GLY A 498 26.11 2.90 10.74
CA GLY A 498 26.62 2.77 12.11
C GLY A 498 26.11 3.88 13.04
N VAL A 499 26.08 5.14 12.59
CA VAL A 499 25.48 6.26 13.34
C VAL A 499 23.99 6.01 13.62
N LEU A 500 23.23 5.53 12.64
CA LEU A 500 21.81 5.19 12.81
C LEU A 500 21.61 4.00 13.78
N LEU A 501 22.44 2.95 13.67
CA LEU A 501 22.42 1.80 14.58
C LEU A 501 22.69 2.24 16.03
N LEU A 502 23.77 2.97 16.28
CA LEU A 502 24.14 3.49 17.61
C LEU A 502 23.03 4.34 18.23
N LYS A 503 22.33 5.15 17.42
CA LYS A 503 21.14 5.92 17.84
C LYS A 503 19.98 5.00 18.23
N LYS A 504 19.67 3.98 17.42
CA LYS A 504 18.55 3.04 17.66
C LYS A 504 18.75 2.18 18.91
N VAL A 505 19.95 1.60 19.10
CA VAL A 505 20.26 0.78 20.29
C VAL A 505 20.53 1.60 21.55
N ARG A 506 20.43 2.95 21.46
CA ARG A 506 20.63 3.91 22.56
C ARG A 506 22.03 3.83 23.18
N PHE A 507 23.04 3.56 22.35
CA PHE A 507 24.40 3.22 22.79
C PHE A 507 25.03 4.28 23.71
N THR A 508 24.83 5.57 23.42
CA THR A 508 25.35 6.67 24.25
C THR A 508 24.75 6.68 25.65
N HIS A 509 23.44 6.48 25.78
CA HIS A 509 22.76 6.40 27.08
C HIS A 509 23.26 5.21 27.90
N TRP A 510 23.44 4.04 27.28
CA TRP A 510 24.03 2.88 27.94
C TRP A 510 25.47 3.14 28.42
N LYS A 511 26.32 3.71 27.55
CA LYS A 511 27.74 3.98 27.86
C LYS A 511 27.93 5.04 28.96
N GLN A 512 27.03 6.02 29.05
CA GLN A 512 27.09 7.08 30.06
C GLN A 512 26.38 6.70 31.36
N HIS A 513 25.25 6.00 31.28
CA HIS A 513 24.37 5.70 32.41
C HIS A 513 23.80 4.28 32.31
N PRO A 514 24.62 3.24 32.55
CA PRO A 514 24.23 1.85 32.33
C PRO A 514 23.04 1.41 33.22
N GLU A 515 22.94 1.89 34.45
CA GLU A 515 21.85 1.52 35.36
C GLU A 515 20.51 2.16 34.99
N SER A 516 20.46 3.43 34.56
CA SER A 516 19.21 4.03 34.06
C SER A 516 18.79 3.43 32.72
N TRP A 517 19.75 3.01 31.89
CA TRP A 517 19.47 2.22 30.69
C TRP A 517 18.87 0.85 31.05
N LYS A 518 19.47 0.10 31.98
CA LYS A 518 18.97 -1.21 32.44
C LYS A 518 17.55 -1.10 32.99
N LEU A 519 17.30 -0.14 33.89
CA LEU A 519 15.98 0.10 34.48
C LEU A 519 14.93 0.46 33.41
N ARG A 520 15.31 1.25 32.40
CA ARG A 520 14.41 1.60 31.28
C ARG A 520 14.06 0.40 30.41
N GLU A 521 15.04 -0.44 30.06
CA GLU A 521 14.80 -1.65 29.26
C GLU A 521 14.04 -2.72 30.06
N GLN A 522 14.30 -2.87 31.36
CA GLN A 522 13.49 -3.70 32.26
C GLN A 522 12.04 -3.22 32.33
N LYS A 523 11.80 -1.92 32.54
CA LYS A 523 10.44 -1.33 32.55
C LYS A 523 9.73 -1.52 31.21
N ALA A 524 10.45 -1.41 30.09
CA ALA A 524 9.89 -1.69 28.77
C ALA A 524 9.51 -3.17 28.61
N GLN A 525 10.37 -4.09 29.06
CA GLN A 525 10.15 -5.53 29.01
C GLN A 525 8.93 -5.96 29.84
N THR A 526 8.83 -5.50 31.10
CA THR A 526 7.69 -5.84 31.98
C THR A 526 6.38 -5.22 31.50
N THR A 527 6.42 -3.99 30.96
CA THR A 527 5.26 -3.36 30.32
C THR A 527 4.77 -4.19 29.13
N TYR A 528 5.69 -4.65 28.26
CA TYR A 528 5.36 -5.49 27.11
C TYR A 528 4.77 -6.85 27.53
N GLN A 529 5.36 -7.50 28.54
CA GLN A 529 4.86 -8.77 29.09
C GLN A 529 3.44 -8.62 29.67
N ALA A 530 3.17 -7.54 30.41
CA ALA A 530 1.83 -7.27 30.95
C ALA A 530 0.79 -7.01 29.84
N PHE A 531 1.18 -6.42 28.70
CA PHE A 531 0.30 -6.30 27.53
C PHE A 531 0.04 -7.65 26.84
N GLU A 532 1.05 -8.52 26.69
CA GLU A 532 0.84 -9.88 26.17
C GLU A 532 -0.10 -10.70 27.06
N GLU A 533 0.05 -10.63 28.38
CA GLU A 533 -0.83 -11.32 29.34
C GLU A 533 -2.27 -10.82 29.29
N LEU A 534 -2.47 -9.50 29.10
CA LEU A 534 -3.80 -8.93 28.93
C LEU A 534 -4.49 -9.47 27.66
N ILE A 535 -3.81 -9.45 26.51
CA ILE A 535 -4.34 -9.93 25.23
C ILE A 535 -4.67 -11.43 25.30
N ARG A 536 -3.79 -12.23 25.91
CA ARG A 536 -3.95 -13.68 26.10
C ARG A 536 -5.15 -14.03 27.00
N ASN A 537 -5.48 -13.16 27.95
CA ASN A 537 -6.66 -13.31 28.81
C ASN A 537 -7.96 -12.86 28.10
N ASP A 538 -7.92 -11.84 27.24
CA ASP A 538 -9.09 -11.45 26.43
C ASP A 538 -9.48 -12.53 25.42
N GLU A 539 -8.53 -13.13 24.69
CA GLU A 539 -8.82 -14.20 23.72
C GLU A 539 -9.46 -15.43 24.39
N SER A 540 -8.99 -15.80 25.58
CA SER A 540 -9.50 -16.94 26.35
C SER A 540 -10.84 -16.68 27.07
N SER A 541 -11.37 -15.45 27.03
CA SER A 541 -12.68 -15.11 27.61
C SER A 541 -13.90 -15.55 26.76
N THR A 542 -13.68 -16.06 25.54
CA THR A 542 -14.72 -16.29 24.52
C THR A 542 -15.54 -17.59 24.70
N ALA A 543 -15.95 -17.90 25.94
CA ALA A 543 -16.87 -19.00 26.27
C ALA A 543 -18.13 -18.48 26.99
N PRO A 544 -19.36 -18.72 26.47
CA PRO A 544 -20.59 -18.16 27.04
C PRO A 544 -21.05 -18.94 28.29
N ALA A 545 -20.60 -18.51 29.48
CA ALA A 545 -21.11 -19.02 30.75
C ALA A 545 -22.53 -18.46 31.06
N GLU A 546 -23.51 -19.35 31.19
CA GLU A 546 -24.89 -18.99 31.53
C GLU A 546 -25.04 -18.49 32.98
N LYS A 547 -26.09 -17.67 33.22
CA LYS A 547 -26.39 -17.09 34.54
C LYS A 547 -27.66 -17.70 35.15
N PRO A 548 -27.59 -18.39 36.29
CA PRO A 548 -28.74 -18.50 37.20
C PRO A 548 -28.85 -17.25 38.09
N ARG A 549 -30.06 -16.72 38.25
CA ARG A 549 -30.37 -15.62 39.19
C ARG A 549 -30.95 -16.18 40.49
N SER A 550 -30.38 -15.81 41.63
CA SER A 550 -31.12 -15.68 42.89
C SER A 550 -30.40 -14.67 43.78
N ALA A 551 -31.10 -14.02 44.73
CA ALA A 551 -30.58 -12.87 45.45
C ALA A 551 -30.80 -12.96 46.96
N LYS A 552 -29.89 -12.34 47.73
CA LYS A 552 -30.18 -11.73 49.04
C LYS A 552 -29.14 -10.63 49.37
N ARG A 553 -29.65 -9.54 49.97
CA ARG A 553 -28.94 -8.44 50.68
C ARG A 553 -28.21 -9.01 51.92
N ALA A 554 -27.24 -8.38 52.61
CA ALA A 554 -26.51 -7.09 52.58
C ALA A 554 -25.30 -7.24 53.58
N PRO A 555 -24.35 -6.29 53.83
CA PRO A 555 -24.38 -4.83 53.62
C PRO A 555 -23.12 -4.20 52.96
N HIS A 556 -23.07 -2.86 52.92
CA HIS A 556 -22.04 -2.04 52.26
C HIS A 556 -20.80 -1.74 53.14
N PRO A 557 -19.59 -1.68 52.55
CA PRO A 557 -18.46 -0.88 53.05
C PRO A 557 -18.57 0.62 52.66
N PRO A 558 -17.81 1.54 53.29
CA PRO A 558 -18.01 2.99 53.19
C PRO A 558 -17.45 3.66 51.91
N PRO A 559 -17.92 4.87 51.55
CA PRO A 559 -17.53 5.56 50.33
C PRO A 559 -16.14 6.22 50.42
N GLY A 560 -15.13 5.67 49.73
CA GLY A 560 -13.79 6.27 49.67
C GLY A 560 -12.95 6.01 48.41
N GLU A 561 -13.04 4.82 47.81
CA GLU A 561 -11.94 4.33 46.95
C GLU A 561 -11.99 4.80 45.49
N GLY A 562 -13.18 5.03 44.92
CA GLY A 562 -13.32 5.46 43.52
C GLY A 562 -12.59 6.76 43.17
N ARG A 563 -12.37 7.66 44.14
CA ARG A 563 -11.57 8.88 43.95
C ARG A 563 -10.05 8.63 43.91
N ARG A 564 -9.54 7.52 44.48
CA ARG A 564 -8.12 7.17 44.40
C ARG A 564 -7.76 6.61 43.03
N GLN A 565 -8.57 5.70 42.49
CA GLN A 565 -8.37 5.13 41.15
C GLN A 565 -8.53 6.20 40.06
N ALA A 566 -9.54 7.07 40.15
CA ALA A 566 -9.72 8.19 39.23
C ALA A 566 -8.54 9.19 39.27
N ARG A 567 -7.99 9.50 40.45
CA ARG A 567 -6.78 10.33 40.56
C ARG A 567 -5.56 9.65 39.97
N ALA A 568 -5.34 8.36 40.24
CA ALA A 568 -4.19 7.63 39.69
C ALA A 568 -4.18 7.65 38.15
N ALA A 569 -5.33 7.42 37.51
CA ALA A 569 -5.47 7.52 36.06
C ALA A 569 -5.19 8.94 35.53
N GLN A 570 -5.66 9.99 36.22
CA GLN A 570 -5.40 11.38 35.84
C GLN A 570 -3.94 11.81 36.05
N THR A 571 -3.27 11.34 37.11
CA THR A 571 -1.83 11.56 37.32
C THR A 571 -1.02 10.88 36.22
N LEU A 572 -1.32 9.62 35.88
CA LEU A 572 -0.66 8.90 34.78
C LEU A 572 -0.83 9.61 33.42
N GLN A 573 -2.02 10.14 33.11
CA GLN A 573 -2.22 10.95 31.90
C GLN A 573 -1.50 12.30 31.96
N GLY A 574 -1.42 12.93 33.14
CA GLY A 574 -0.70 14.19 33.34
C GLY A 574 0.82 14.06 33.17
N ASP A 575 1.41 12.99 33.71
CA ASP A 575 2.86 12.73 33.62
C ASP A 575 3.25 12.32 32.20
N VAL A 576 2.45 11.50 31.50
CA VAL A 576 2.64 11.23 30.06
C VAL A 576 2.48 12.50 29.22
N GLY A 577 1.59 13.42 29.62
CA GLY A 577 1.47 14.75 29.01
C GLY A 577 2.73 15.60 29.17
N ARG A 578 3.35 15.56 30.36
CA ARG A 578 4.62 16.25 30.65
C ARG A 578 5.81 15.63 29.92
N GLU A 579 6.01 14.31 29.99
CA GLU A 579 7.07 13.62 29.24
C GLU A 579 6.99 13.96 27.74
N ARG A 580 5.77 14.06 27.18
CA ARG A 580 5.57 14.45 25.78
C ARG A 580 5.89 15.93 25.49
N GLN A 581 5.64 16.83 26.42
CA GLN A 581 6.03 18.24 26.28
C GLN A 581 7.55 18.44 26.44
N GLU A 582 8.18 17.74 27.38
CA GLU A 582 9.65 17.75 27.56
C GLU A 582 10.36 17.10 26.37
N LEU A 583 9.81 16.03 25.79
CA LEU A 583 10.31 15.43 24.55
C LEU A 583 10.22 16.40 23.36
N ASN A 584 9.14 17.16 23.20
CA ASN A 584 9.07 18.18 22.14
C ASN A 584 10.06 19.33 22.39
N ALA A 585 10.17 19.83 23.63
CA ALA A 585 11.09 20.90 24.00
C ALA A 585 12.57 20.53 23.82
N LEU A 586 12.91 19.23 23.84
CA LEU A 586 14.25 18.70 23.53
C LEU A 586 14.51 18.47 22.02
N PHE A 587 13.49 18.64 21.16
CA PHE A 587 13.61 18.45 19.71
C PHE A 587 13.56 19.76 18.91
N ASP A 588 12.80 20.77 19.35
CA ASP A 588 12.66 22.06 18.65
C ASP A 588 13.85 23.03 18.90
N GLY A 589 15.06 22.60 18.52
CA GLY A 589 16.33 23.27 18.77
C GLY A 589 16.73 24.40 17.80
N ALA A 590 15.80 25.13 17.16
CA ALA A 590 16.13 26.14 16.15
C ALA A 590 15.11 27.29 15.99
N ALA A 591 15.00 28.19 16.98
CA ALA A 591 14.30 29.48 16.83
C ALA A 591 14.96 30.61 17.65
N ALA A 592 14.82 31.85 17.16
CA ALA A 592 15.56 33.05 17.56
C ALA A 592 15.68 33.36 19.08
N ARG A 593 16.89 33.79 19.49
CA ARG A 593 17.12 34.48 20.77
C ARG A 593 16.60 35.93 20.72
N PRO A 594 15.83 36.41 21.71
CA PRO A 594 15.69 37.84 22.00
C PRO A 594 16.95 38.41 22.68
N ALA A 595 17.18 39.72 22.52
CA ALA A 595 18.29 40.46 23.14
C ALA A 595 18.10 40.67 24.67
N PRO A 596 19.20 40.86 25.44
CA PRO A 596 19.14 40.93 26.90
C PRO A 596 18.51 42.22 27.44
N ARG A 597 17.90 42.15 28.63
CA ARG A 597 17.51 43.31 29.44
C ARG A 597 18.37 43.41 30.70
N ALA A 598 18.70 44.64 31.08
CA ALA A 598 19.55 44.98 32.23
C ALA A 598 18.90 44.64 33.59
N PRO A 599 19.69 44.46 34.66
CA PRO A 599 19.21 43.88 35.93
C PRO A 599 18.52 44.90 36.84
N ARG A 600 17.73 44.40 37.80
CA ARG A 600 17.34 45.10 39.04
C ARG A 600 17.36 44.15 40.23
N GLU A 601 17.54 44.74 41.41
CA GLU A 601 18.10 44.08 42.60
C GLU A 601 17.06 43.42 43.52
N ALA A 602 17.58 42.79 44.58
CA ALA A 602 16.82 41.99 45.54
C ALA A 602 15.80 42.79 46.38
N LYS A 603 14.82 42.08 46.96
CA LYS A 603 13.95 42.59 48.03
C LYS A 603 13.83 41.62 49.22
N PRO A 604 14.11 42.05 50.45
CA PRO A 604 13.80 41.31 51.68
C PRO A 604 12.33 41.53 52.16
N PRO A 605 11.84 40.80 53.19
CA PRO A 605 10.39 40.59 53.41
C PRO A 605 9.74 41.33 54.60
N ARG A 606 8.40 41.47 54.56
CA ARG A 606 7.41 41.65 55.66
C ARG A 606 6.01 41.29 55.09
N ARG A 607 4.97 40.75 55.77
CA ARG A 607 4.37 40.75 57.13
C ARG A 607 3.23 41.78 57.37
N ARG A 608 2.00 41.24 57.53
CA ARG A 608 0.77 41.73 58.22
C ARG A 608 -0.02 42.96 57.67
N GLY A 609 -1.36 42.86 57.80
CA GLY A 609 -2.37 43.94 57.70
C GLY A 609 -2.84 44.27 56.27
N GLY A 610 -4.08 44.72 56.01
CA GLY A 610 -5.29 44.81 56.87
C GLY A 610 -6.39 45.69 56.24
N GLU A 611 -7.67 45.31 56.41
CA GLU A 611 -8.94 46.10 56.38
C GLU A 611 -9.31 47.08 55.22
N GLY A 612 -10.62 47.11 54.88
CA GLY A 612 -11.34 48.21 54.18
C GLY A 612 -11.06 48.46 52.68
N GLU A 613 -11.93 49.09 51.89
CA GLU A 613 -13.40 49.26 51.93
C GLU A 613 -13.91 49.48 50.46
N ALA A 614 -15.23 49.49 50.21
CA ALA A 614 -15.87 49.70 48.89
C ALA A 614 -16.39 51.17 48.76
N PRO A 615 -17.33 51.59 47.86
CA PRO A 615 -18.01 50.98 46.68
C PRO A 615 -17.95 51.98 45.47
N PRO A 616 -18.96 52.27 44.59
CA PRO A 616 -20.20 51.59 44.11
C PRO A 616 -20.25 51.43 42.53
N PRO A 617 -21.34 51.61 41.74
CA PRO A 617 -22.19 50.46 41.32
C PRO A 617 -22.81 50.48 39.86
N LYS A 618 -23.70 49.49 39.55
CA LYS A 618 -24.84 49.51 38.55
C LYS A 618 -24.49 49.48 37.03
N LYS A 619 -25.37 49.11 36.06
CA LYS A 619 -26.52 48.14 35.91
C LYS A 619 -27.05 48.15 34.43
N ARG A 620 -27.61 47.01 33.92
CA ARG A 620 -28.45 46.87 32.67
C ARG A 620 -27.71 47.20 31.34
N LYS A 621 -28.19 47.05 30.09
CA LYS A 621 -29.46 46.70 29.33
C LYS A 621 -28.99 46.14 27.93
N ARG A 622 -29.69 45.58 26.92
CA ARG A 622 -31.02 45.03 26.50
C ARG A 622 -30.72 44.12 25.25
N ALA A 623 -31.39 43.06 24.77
CA ALA A 623 -32.71 42.38 24.95
C ALA A 623 -33.91 42.82 24.06
N GLU A 624 -33.81 42.57 22.74
CA GLU A 624 -34.85 42.48 21.65
C GLU A 624 -34.54 41.18 20.82
N LYS A 625 -35.35 40.48 19.99
CA LYS A 625 -36.57 40.67 19.14
C LYS A 625 -36.33 41.25 17.72
N ASP A 626 -37.10 40.88 16.66
CA ASP A 626 -38.38 40.14 16.58
C ASP A 626 -38.52 39.13 15.40
N LYS A 627 -39.58 38.30 15.53
CA LYS A 627 -40.42 37.52 14.59
C LYS A 627 -40.41 37.87 13.07
N ALA A 628 -40.82 37.00 12.13
CA ALA A 628 -41.18 35.56 12.04
C ALA A 628 -41.38 35.21 10.52
N ALA A 629 -42.09 34.19 9.97
CA ALA A 629 -43.03 33.16 10.43
C ALA A 629 -43.20 32.00 9.38
N GLY A 630 -43.86 30.90 9.77
CA GLY A 630 -44.31 29.79 8.88
C GLY A 630 -43.28 28.66 8.66
N GLY A 631 -43.63 27.37 8.66
CA GLY A 631 -44.91 26.73 8.98
C GLY A 631 -44.76 25.24 9.38
N SER A 632 -45.44 24.85 10.46
CA SER A 632 -45.58 23.50 11.04
C SER A 632 -46.48 22.57 10.20
N SER A 633 -46.63 21.25 10.46
CA SER A 633 -45.81 20.16 11.03
C SER A 633 -46.65 18.85 11.04
N ALA A 634 -46.07 17.70 11.46
CA ALA A 634 -46.78 16.53 12.04
C ALA A 634 -47.71 15.66 11.12
N TRP A 635 -48.06 14.39 11.41
CA TRP A 635 -47.56 13.39 12.41
C TRP A 635 -47.83 11.92 11.97
N LEU A 636 -47.02 11.02 12.56
CA LEU A 636 -47.18 9.58 12.87
C LEU A 636 -48.44 8.73 12.45
N ALA A 637 -48.14 7.64 11.73
CA ALA A 637 -48.47 6.20 11.97
C ALA A 637 -49.91 5.67 12.24
N ALA A 638 -50.33 4.62 11.48
CA ALA A 638 -50.61 3.22 11.94
C ALA A 638 -51.75 2.44 11.19
N ALA A 639 -51.58 1.09 11.16
CA ALA A 639 -52.59 0.00 11.15
C ALA A 639 -53.62 -0.26 9.98
N LEU A 640 -53.33 -1.31 9.20
CA LEU A 640 -54.10 -2.57 8.99
C LEU A 640 -55.63 -2.62 8.62
N SER A 641 -55.92 -3.48 7.61
CA SER A 641 -57.02 -4.50 7.53
C SER A 641 -58.33 -4.23 6.74
N GLY A 642 -58.64 -5.15 5.81
CA GLY A 642 -59.92 -5.31 5.06
C GLY A 642 -59.68 -5.62 3.57
N LYS A 643 -59.76 -6.83 2.98
CA LYS A 643 -60.83 -7.88 2.92
C LYS A 643 -62.16 -7.36 2.34
N SER A 644 -62.87 -8.03 1.42
CA SER A 644 -62.76 -9.38 0.78
C SER A 644 -63.64 -9.41 -0.50
N ALA A 645 -63.67 -10.42 -1.39
CA ALA A 645 -62.73 -11.46 -1.85
C ALA A 645 -63.42 -12.29 -2.99
N ALA A 646 -62.67 -13.10 -3.78
CA ALA A 646 -63.22 -14.10 -4.72
C ALA A 646 -62.34 -15.37 -4.77
N GLY A 647 -62.93 -16.52 -5.13
CA GLY A 647 -62.38 -17.86 -4.85
C GLY A 647 -61.50 -18.54 -5.93
N PRO A 648 -60.88 -19.70 -5.61
CA PRO A 648 -59.82 -20.32 -6.42
C PRO A 648 -60.24 -21.58 -7.20
N ALA A 649 -59.40 -22.00 -8.15
CA ALA A 649 -59.44 -23.32 -8.80
C ALA A 649 -58.15 -24.13 -8.52
N VAL A 650 -58.25 -25.46 -8.49
CA VAL A 650 -57.20 -26.38 -8.00
C VAL A 650 -56.49 -27.11 -9.14
N ALA A 651 -55.16 -27.19 -9.09
CA ALA A 651 -54.39 -28.22 -9.80
C ALA A 651 -53.13 -28.64 -9.02
N LYS A 652 -53.09 -29.89 -8.57
CA LYS A 652 -51.86 -30.60 -8.16
C LYS A 652 -51.62 -31.74 -9.15
N ARG A 653 -50.37 -31.95 -9.60
CA ARG A 653 -49.89 -33.27 -10.03
C ARG A 653 -48.48 -33.53 -9.52
N LYS A 654 -48.22 -34.81 -9.22
CA LYS A 654 -46.92 -35.46 -8.95
C LYS A 654 -46.74 -36.57 -10.00
N PHE A 655 -45.60 -37.26 -9.95
CA PHE A 655 -45.20 -38.42 -10.76
C PHE A 655 -44.90 -38.10 -12.24
N SER A 656 -44.01 -38.83 -12.92
CA SER A 656 -43.20 -40.00 -12.50
C SER A 656 -41.76 -39.93 -13.04
N MET A 657 -40.89 -40.80 -12.52
CA MET A 657 -39.70 -41.26 -13.26
C MET A 657 -40.14 -42.15 -14.43
N THR A 658 -39.49 -41.94 -15.58
CA THR A 658 -38.80 -42.96 -16.42
C THR A 658 -37.71 -42.23 -17.17
#